data_AF-A0A3L6DYJ0-F1
#
_entry.id   AF-A0A3L6DYJ0-F1
#
_cell.length_a   1.000
_cell.length_b   1.000
_cell.length_c   1.000
_cell.angle_alpha   90.00
_cell.angle_beta   90.00
_cell.angle_gamma   90.00
#
_symmetry.space_group_name_H-M   'P 1'
#
loop_
_entity.id
_entity.type
_entity.pdbx_description
1 polymer ?
#
loop_
_entity_poly.entity_id
_entity_poly.type
_entity_poly.pdbx_seq_one_letter_code
_entity_poly.pdbx_strand_id
1 'polypeptide(L)'
;MAPHLLAVAVAVAAIIATVSLLAPGAAAYPWPVCGTSNDFEPNSTYQANLNLLAAMLPNNVSASPVLYATAVVGAVPEQVWGMGLCRGDANASSCLACLTQAFQDLPNDCSYNKDAAIYYDPCTLHYSDVHTLADDDTGPTTMSYNINNNANVTSDPARFERLLAALVNATAEHAASNSTRRFATGEADADFDRQFPKVYALAQCTPDQTPAQCRKCLAGLISQSLDGFQNNIGGRVLWVNCTWRYETSPFFNGPAMVRLASSSSPPAAAAAGGGERKYSVFIVVLAVVLPTLAALNLVFCFCFWRRPAPQAKQSQPMYSTEAEDVETVDSMMIDVSALRAATGNFDESNKLGEGGFGAVYKGVLPDGDEIAVKRLSKSSTQGVEELKNELALVARLRHRNLVRLVGVCLEQQERLLVYEFVPNRSLDLVLFGTDTREPLSWEQRYRIINGIARGLQYLHEDSQLKVVHRDLKASNILLDVEMNPKISDFGLARIFGRDQTQAVTSRVVGTYGYLAPEYLMRGNYSVKSDAFSFGVMVLEIVTGRKNNGSSHKSGDLLTTVWEHWEAGTVAELVDPSLGGSFPEGDVLRCIHIGLLCVQGDPAARPVMSSVVTMLGTDTVTLQAPSKPGFFATKSGTSTTVSADGSI
;
A
#
# COMPACT_ATOMS: atom_id res chain seq x y z
N MET A 1 4.09 48.70 -18.42
CA MET A 1 4.59 47.66 -17.49
C MET A 1 3.51 46.66 -17.10
N ALA A 2 2.38 47.09 -16.51
CA ALA A 2 1.27 46.22 -16.08
C ALA A 2 0.80 45.11 -17.07
N PRO A 3 0.58 45.32 -18.38
CA PRO A 3 0.01 44.29 -19.26
C PRO A 3 0.90 43.06 -19.45
N HIS A 4 2.24 43.19 -19.36
CA HIS A 4 3.14 42.05 -19.48
C HIS A 4 3.07 41.11 -18.27
N LEU A 5 2.86 41.63 -17.06
CA LEU A 5 2.68 40.82 -15.86
C LEU A 5 1.41 39.96 -15.93
N LEU A 6 0.32 40.50 -16.50
CA LEU A 6 -0.91 39.75 -16.71
C LEU A 6 -0.72 38.64 -17.75
N ALA A 7 -0.04 38.93 -18.86
CA ALA A 7 0.28 37.93 -19.89
C ALA A 7 1.17 36.79 -19.36
N VAL A 8 2.19 37.11 -18.56
CA VAL A 8 3.06 36.10 -17.92
C VAL A 8 2.28 35.28 -16.89
N ALA A 9 1.41 35.90 -16.09
CA ALA A 9 0.58 35.17 -15.12
C ALA A 9 -0.39 34.17 -15.81
N VAL A 10 -1.00 34.57 -16.93
CA VAL A 10 -1.85 33.67 -17.73
C VAL A 10 -1.05 32.55 -18.38
N ALA A 11 0.15 32.83 -18.90
CA ALA A 11 1.03 31.80 -19.46
C ALA A 11 1.50 30.79 -18.39
N VAL A 12 1.89 31.27 -17.21
CA VAL A 12 2.28 30.40 -16.09
C VAL A 12 1.10 29.57 -15.59
N ALA A 13 -0.10 30.13 -15.49
CA ALA A 13 -1.31 29.38 -15.12
C ALA A 13 -1.65 28.29 -16.16
N ALA A 14 -1.51 28.59 -17.46
CA ALA A 14 -1.70 27.61 -18.52
C ALA A 14 -0.64 26.47 -18.48
N ILE A 15 0.63 26.81 -18.21
CA ILE A 15 1.71 25.82 -18.05
C ILE A 15 1.51 24.95 -16.81
N ILE A 16 1.07 25.53 -15.68
CA ILE A 16 0.72 24.74 -14.48
C ILE A 16 -0.44 23.79 -14.78
N ALA A 17 -1.47 24.25 -15.50
CA ALA A 17 -2.59 23.40 -15.90
C ALA A 17 -2.18 22.25 -16.83
N THR A 18 -1.31 22.48 -17.82
CA THR A 18 -0.83 21.40 -18.70
C THR A 18 0.13 20.44 -18.02
N VAL A 19 0.99 20.92 -17.11
CA VAL A 19 1.85 20.05 -16.29
C VAL A 19 1.02 19.21 -15.31
N SER A 20 -0.05 19.76 -14.71
CA SER A 20 -1.00 19.00 -13.88
C SER A 20 -1.77 17.92 -14.66
N LEU A 21 -1.90 18.04 -15.98
CA LEU A 21 -2.51 17.02 -16.85
C LEU A 21 -1.54 15.91 -17.28
N LEU A 22 -0.23 16.12 -17.10
CA LEU A 22 0.85 15.23 -17.56
C LEU A 22 1.52 14.41 -16.45
N ALA A 23 1.15 14.62 -15.18
CA ALA A 23 1.60 13.75 -14.09
C ALA A 23 0.90 12.39 -14.18
N PRO A 24 1.62 11.25 -14.28
CA PRO A 24 1.01 9.93 -14.18
C PRO A 24 0.38 9.77 -12.79
N GLY A 25 -0.93 9.52 -12.75
CA GLY A 25 -1.60 9.16 -11.51
C GLY A 25 -1.08 7.81 -11.03
N ALA A 26 -0.26 7.80 -9.98
CA ALA A 26 0.36 6.57 -9.46
C ALA A 26 -0.72 5.54 -9.09
N ALA A 27 -0.79 4.46 -9.88
CA ALA A 27 -1.75 3.39 -9.66
C ALA A 27 -1.33 2.55 -8.44
N ALA A 28 -2.28 2.27 -7.55
CA ALA A 28 -2.00 1.61 -6.27
C ALA A 28 -2.36 0.12 -6.30
N TYR A 29 -1.51 -0.75 -5.72
CA TYR A 29 -1.94 -2.07 -5.24
C TYR A 29 -2.37 -3.09 -6.32
N PRO A 30 -1.63 -3.37 -7.40
CA PRO A 30 -2.07 -4.34 -8.41
C PRO A 30 -2.38 -5.71 -7.78
N TRP A 31 -3.53 -6.26 -8.15
CA TRP A 31 -3.93 -7.65 -7.91
C TRP A 31 -3.98 -8.37 -9.27
N PRO A 32 -2.88 -9.01 -9.72
CA PRO A 32 -2.90 -9.87 -10.90
C PRO A 32 -3.66 -11.17 -10.62
N VAL A 33 -4.32 -11.71 -11.65
CA VAL A 33 -5.00 -13.01 -11.66
C VAL A 33 -4.71 -13.68 -13.00
N CYS A 34 -3.89 -14.72 -12.99
CA CYS A 34 -3.56 -15.49 -14.17
C CYS A 34 -4.60 -16.59 -14.38
N GLY A 35 -5.16 -16.68 -15.58
CA GLY A 35 -6.13 -17.70 -15.97
C GLY A 35 -5.48 -19.06 -16.23
N THR A 36 -6.32 -20.09 -16.24
CA THR A 36 -5.90 -21.50 -16.45
C THR A 36 -5.97 -21.93 -17.92
N SER A 37 -5.86 -20.99 -18.87
CA SER A 37 -5.77 -21.30 -20.30
C SER A 37 -4.36 -21.81 -20.67
N ASN A 38 -4.14 -22.13 -21.94
CA ASN A 38 -2.81 -22.53 -22.41
C ASN A 38 -1.84 -21.34 -22.39
N ASP A 39 -0.56 -21.60 -22.17
CA ASP A 39 0.47 -20.58 -22.36
C ASP A 39 0.73 -20.28 -23.85
N PHE A 40 1.35 -19.14 -24.15
CA PHE A 40 1.89 -18.78 -25.46
C PHE A 40 3.42 -18.81 -25.48
N GLU A 41 4.02 -19.19 -26.62
CA GLU A 41 5.48 -19.24 -26.72
C GLU A 41 6.11 -17.83 -26.77
N PRO A 42 7.31 -17.61 -26.20
CA PRO A 42 8.04 -16.35 -26.35
C PRO A 42 8.32 -16.07 -27.83
N ASN A 43 8.10 -14.83 -28.27
CA ASN A 43 8.15 -14.39 -29.67
C ASN A 43 7.09 -15.02 -30.62
N SER A 44 6.03 -15.62 -30.08
CA SER A 44 4.87 -16.09 -30.86
C SER A 44 4.08 -14.96 -31.54
N THR A 45 3.21 -15.36 -32.48
CA THR A 45 2.23 -14.44 -33.10
C THR A 45 1.27 -13.87 -32.05
N TYR A 46 0.86 -14.69 -31.07
CA TYR A 46 0.09 -14.26 -29.91
C TYR A 46 0.78 -13.12 -29.14
N GLN A 47 2.07 -13.25 -28.79
CA GLN A 47 2.83 -12.19 -28.11
C GLN A 47 2.89 -10.89 -28.93
N ALA A 48 3.02 -10.99 -30.26
CA ALA A 48 2.98 -9.82 -31.15
C ALA A 48 1.59 -9.14 -31.17
N ASN A 49 0.51 -9.93 -31.18
CA ASN A 49 -0.86 -9.43 -31.11
C ASN A 49 -1.18 -8.79 -29.75
N LEU A 50 -0.65 -9.34 -28.64
CA LEU A 50 -0.76 -8.75 -27.30
C LEU A 50 -0.01 -7.40 -27.22
N ASN A 51 1.17 -7.29 -27.84
CA ASN A 51 1.92 -6.02 -27.90
C ASN A 51 1.16 -4.94 -28.71
N LEU A 52 0.49 -5.32 -29.79
CA LEU A 52 -0.38 -4.43 -30.56
C LEU A 52 -1.62 -4.00 -29.75
N LEU A 53 -2.22 -4.93 -28.99
CA LEU A 53 -3.34 -4.64 -28.08
C LEU A 53 -2.92 -3.63 -27.00
N ALA A 54 -1.74 -3.83 -26.39
CA ALA A 54 -1.16 -2.95 -25.37
C ALA A 54 -0.93 -1.51 -25.88
N ALA A 55 -0.53 -1.33 -27.14
CA ALA A 55 -0.34 -0.01 -27.73
C ALA A 55 -1.66 0.74 -27.99
N MET A 56 -2.75 0.02 -28.26
CA MET A 56 -4.04 0.61 -28.65
C MET A 56 -5.03 0.77 -27.49
N LEU A 57 -5.19 -0.25 -26.65
CA LEU A 57 -6.31 -0.32 -25.71
C LEU A 57 -6.30 0.80 -24.65
N PRO A 58 -5.18 1.17 -24.00
CA PRO A 58 -5.16 2.29 -23.04
C PRO A 58 -5.62 3.62 -23.63
N ASN A 59 -5.29 3.88 -24.90
CA ASN A 59 -5.75 5.07 -25.63
C ASN A 59 -7.26 5.00 -25.93
N ASN A 60 -7.76 3.85 -26.40
CA ASN A 60 -9.18 3.64 -26.64
C ASN A 60 -10.03 3.82 -25.37
N VAL A 61 -9.56 3.30 -24.22
CA VAL A 61 -10.28 3.39 -22.95
C VAL A 61 -10.26 4.82 -22.40
N SER A 62 -9.12 5.51 -22.45
CA SER A 62 -9.01 6.89 -21.95
C SER A 62 -9.73 7.93 -22.81
N ALA A 63 -9.90 7.68 -24.11
CA ALA A 63 -10.75 8.47 -25.01
C ALA A 63 -12.26 8.19 -24.83
N SER A 64 -12.62 7.07 -24.19
CA SER A 64 -14.01 6.68 -23.97
C SER A 64 -14.69 7.54 -22.88
N PRO A 65 -15.88 8.12 -23.12
CA PRO A 65 -16.56 8.95 -22.12
C PRO A 65 -16.96 8.17 -20.85
N VAL A 66 -17.09 6.85 -20.97
CA VAL A 66 -17.36 5.92 -19.87
C VAL A 66 -16.11 5.30 -19.25
N LEU A 67 -14.91 5.65 -19.76
CA LEU A 67 -13.62 5.06 -19.39
C LEU A 67 -13.62 3.52 -19.46
N TYR A 68 -14.20 3.01 -20.54
CA TYR A 68 -14.25 1.59 -20.89
C TYR A 68 -14.09 1.38 -22.39
N ALA A 69 -13.33 0.35 -22.77
CA ALA A 69 -13.29 -0.18 -24.13
C ALA A 69 -12.83 -1.64 -24.13
N THR A 70 -13.20 -2.36 -25.19
CA THR A 70 -12.65 -3.67 -25.56
C THR A 70 -11.97 -3.58 -26.92
N ALA A 71 -11.07 -4.51 -27.22
CA ALA A 71 -10.46 -4.67 -28.54
C ALA A 71 -10.11 -6.14 -28.82
N VAL A 72 -9.94 -6.47 -30.09
CA VAL A 72 -9.49 -7.78 -30.58
C VAL A 72 -8.34 -7.56 -31.56
N VAL A 73 -7.28 -8.34 -31.44
CA VAL A 73 -6.13 -8.34 -32.35
C VAL A 73 -5.83 -9.77 -32.80
N GLY A 74 -5.55 -9.94 -34.10
CA GLY A 74 -5.26 -11.25 -34.68
C GLY A 74 -6.49 -12.13 -34.93
N ALA A 75 -6.23 -13.37 -35.34
CA ALA A 75 -7.23 -14.38 -35.69
C ALA A 75 -6.89 -15.72 -35.05
N VAL A 76 -7.92 -16.52 -34.75
CA VAL A 76 -7.82 -17.84 -34.11
C VAL A 76 -6.83 -18.73 -34.89
N PRO A 77 -5.86 -19.43 -34.24
CA PRO A 77 -5.71 -19.62 -32.79
C PRO A 77 -4.84 -18.58 -32.06
N GLU A 78 -4.35 -17.55 -32.76
CA GLU A 78 -3.41 -16.55 -32.23
C GLU A 78 -4.09 -15.21 -31.92
N GLN A 79 -5.40 -15.23 -31.70
CA GLN A 79 -6.21 -14.05 -31.38
C GLN A 79 -6.05 -13.64 -29.92
N VAL A 80 -5.99 -12.34 -29.67
CA VAL A 80 -6.04 -11.73 -28.33
C VAL A 80 -7.25 -10.82 -28.26
N TRP A 81 -8.20 -11.12 -27.38
CA TRP A 81 -9.22 -10.17 -26.92
C TRP A 81 -8.70 -9.47 -25.66
N GLY A 82 -9.13 -8.23 -25.42
CA GLY A 82 -8.94 -7.63 -24.11
C GLY A 82 -9.85 -6.44 -23.83
N MET A 83 -9.91 -6.10 -22.55
CA MET A 83 -10.85 -5.18 -21.91
C MET A 83 -10.09 -4.28 -20.94
N GLY A 84 -10.33 -2.97 -21.01
CA GLY A 84 -9.86 -2.01 -20.02
C GLY A 84 -11.02 -1.20 -19.44
N LEU A 85 -11.07 -1.10 -18.12
CA LEU A 85 -12.05 -0.34 -17.35
C LEU A 85 -11.32 0.56 -16.35
N CYS A 86 -11.70 1.82 -16.24
CA CYS A 86 -11.25 2.68 -15.14
C CYS A 86 -12.39 3.01 -14.18
N ARG A 87 -12.03 3.36 -12.94
CA ARG A 87 -13.00 3.67 -11.90
C ARG A 87 -13.81 4.91 -12.28
N GLY A 88 -15.12 4.92 -11.99
CA GLY A 88 -16.01 5.96 -12.53
C GLY A 88 -15.74 7.39 -12.04
N ASP A 89 -15.00 7.57 -10.93
CA ASP A 89 -14.49 8.85 -10.42
C ASP A 89 -13.09 9.24 -10.96
N ALA A 90 -12.46 8.39 -11.77
CA ALA A 90 -11.18 8.67 -12.41
C ALA A 90 -11.30 9.64 -13.60
N ASN A 91 -10.16 10.23 -13.98
CA ASN A 91 -10.02 11.10 -15.14
C ASN A 91 -9.23 10.42 -16.28
N ALA A 92 -9.32 10.93 -17.50
CA ALA A 92 -8.76 10.30 -18.69
C ALA A 92 -7.23 10.07 -18.62
N SER A 93 -6.44 11.02 -18.11
CA SER A 93 -4.97 10.86 -18.02
C SER A 93 -4.57 9.86 -16.92
N SER A 94 -5.23 9.86 -15.77
CA SER A 94 -5.04 8.83 -14.73
C SER A 94 -5.44 7.42 -15.22
N CYS A 95 -6.49 7.33 -16.04
CA CYS A 95 -6.95 6.09 -16.65
C CYS A 95 -5.95 5.57 -17.70
N LEU A 96 -5.46 6.43 -18.59
CA LEU A 96 -4.42 6.11 -19.56
C LEU A 96 -3.14 5.61 -18.88
N ALA A 97 -2.68 6.33 -17.85
CA ALA A 97 -1.48 5.95 -17.09
C ALA A 97 -1.65 4.59 -16.40
N CYS A 98 -2.78 4.36 -15.72
CA CYS A 98 -3.06 3.10 -15.03
C CYS A 98 -3.10 1.90 -16.00
N LEU A 99 -3.77 2.03 -17.15
CA LEU A 99 -3.86 0.94 -18.11
C LEU A 99 -2.56 0.72 -18.90
N THR A 100 -1.78 1.77 -19.14
CA THR A 100 -0.43 1.65 -19.72
C THR A 100 0.51 0.92 -18.76
N GLN A 101 0.42 1.21 -17.46
CA GLN A 101 1.17 0.50 -16.42
C GLN A 101 0.72 -0.97 -16.29
N ALA A 102 -0.60 -1.22 -16.32
CA ALA A 102 -1.18 -2.56 -16.28
C ALA A 102 -0.66 -3.48 -17.40
N PHE A 103 -0.47 -2.96 -18.62
CA PHE A 103 0.13 -3.73 -19.72
C PHE A 103 1.65 -3.93 -19.60
N GLN A 104 2.35 -3.17 -18.75
CA GLN A 104 3.77 -3.38 -18.45
C GLN A 104 3.97 -4.39 -17.32
N ASP A 105 3.08 -4.40 -16.33
CA ASP A 105 3.21 -5.24 -15.13
C ASP A 105 2.63 -6.65 -15.35
N LEU A 106 1.47 -6.78 -16.01
CA LEU A 106 0.80 -8.07 -16.19
C LEU A 106 1.62 -9.16 -16.92
N PRO A 107 2.51 -8.86 -17.89
CA PRO A 107 3.44 -9.85 -18.43
C PRO A 107 4.53 -10.33 -17.45
N ASN A 108 4.85 -9.53 -16.42
CA ASN A 108 5.78 -9.95 -15.36
C ASN A 108 5.07 -10.86 -14.35
N ASP A 109 3.82 -10.54 -14.00
CA ASP A 109 3.03 -11.29 -13.03
C ASP A 109 2.49 -12.61 -13.62
N CYS A 110 1.95 -12.56 -14.84
CA CYS A 110 1.35 -13.69 -15.58
C CYS A 110 2.16 -14.03 -16.84
N SER A 111 3.46 -14.30 -16.65
CA SER A 111 4.40 -14.54 -17.75
C SER A 111 4.03 -15.75 -18.62
N TYR A 112 3.53 -15.43 -19.82
CA TYR A 112 3.13 -16.31 -20.92
C TYR A 112 1.70 -16.88 -20.88
N ASN A 113 0.88 -16.56 -19.87
CA ASN A 113 -0.53 -16.96 -19.86
C ASN A 113 -1.30 -16.32 -21.02
N LYS A 114 -2.16 -17.07 -21.73
CA LYS A 114 -3.10 -16.51 -22.72
C LYS A 114 -4.35 -15.87 -22.11
N ASP A 115 -4.64 -16.08 -20.83
CA ASP A 115 -5.72 -15.43 -20.09
C ASP A 115 -5.15 -14.80 -18.81
N ALA A 116 -5.31 -13.49 -18.62
CA ALA A 116 -4.76 -12.78 -17.46
C ALA A 116 -5.48 -11.46 -17.20
N ALA A 117 -5.82 -11.19 -15.94
CA ALA A 117 -6.39 -9.93 -15.46
C ALA A 117 -5.49 -9.26 -14.42
N ILE A 118 -5.60 -7.94 -14.27
CA ILE A 118 -4.94 -7.15 -13.23
C ILE A 118 -5.88 -6.04 -12.75
N TYR A 119 -6.16 -6.02 -11.45
CA TYR A 119 -7.01 -5.03 -10.82
C TYR A 119 -6.13 -4.04 -10.04
N TYR A 120 -6.20 -2.75 -10.36
CA TYR A 120 -5.66 -1.66 -9.54
C TYR A 120 -6.79 -0.99 -8.74
N ASP A 121 -6.44 -0.06 -7.85
CA ASP A 121 -7.46 0.79 -7.23
C ASP A 121 -8.19 1.75 -8.22
N PRO A 122 -7.51 2.41 -9.17
CA PRO A 122 -8.15 3.24 -10.20
C PRO A 122 -8.52 2.55 -11.55
N CYS A 123 -8.05 1.34 -11.87
CA CYS A 123 -8.41 0.67 -13.13
C CYS A 123 -8.37 -0.87 -13.07
N THR A 124 -8.77 -1.53 -14.15
CA THR A 124 -8.73 -2.98 -14.34
C THR A 124 -8.47 -3.29 -15.82
N LEU A 125 -7.57 -4.23 -16.08
CA LEU A 125 -7.25 -4.76 -17.39
C LEU A 125 -7.48 -6.28 -17.37
N HIS A 126 -8.01 -6.84 -18.46
CA HIS A 126 -8.09 -8.28 -18.71
C HIS A 126 -7.79 -8.54 -20.19
N TYR A 127 -7.00 -9.56 -20.50
CA TYR A 127 -6.86 -10.10 -21.86
C TYR A 127 -7.05 -11.62 -21.85
N SER A 128 -7.50 -12.17 -22.98
CA SER A 128 -7.80 -13.61 -23.14
C SER A 128 -7.61 -14.07 -24.59
N ASP A 129 -7.30 -15.35 -24.81
CA ASP A 129 -7.42 -16.01 -26.12
C ASP A 129 -8.86 -16.44 -26.45
N VAL A 130 -9.74 -16.45 -25.46
CA VAL A 130 -11.17 -16.72 -25.62
C VAL A 130 -11.97 -15.43 -25.55
N HIS A 131 -12.77 -15.13 -26.57
CA HIS A 131 -13.72 -14.01 -26.50
C HIS A 131 -14.96 -14.39 -25.69
N THR A 132 -14.90 -14.18 -24.37
CA THR A 132 -16.06 -14.34 -23.47
C THR A 132 -17.07 -13.21 -23.65
N LEU A 133 -18.33 -13.54 -23.89
CA LEU A 133 -19.45 -12.59 -23.93
C LEU A 133 -19.95 -12.27 -22.52
N ALA A 134 -20.48 -11.06 -22.33
CA ALA A 134 -20.84 -10.49 -21.01
C ALA A 134 -21.98 -11.19 -20.22
N ASP A 135 -22.53 -12.30 -20.72
CA ASP A 135 -23.59 -13.09 -20.06
C ASP A 135 -23.13 -14.46 -19.53
N ASP A 136 -22.07 -15.06 -20.08
CA ASP A 136 -21.94 -16.53 -20.14
C ASP A 136 -20.87 -17.17 -19.23
N ASP A 137 -19.87 -16.44 -18.73
CA ASP A 137 -19.03 -16.92 -17.62
C ASP A 137 -18.39 -15.79 -16.78
N THR A 138 -18.01 -16.12 -15.55
CA THR A 138 -17.21 -15.28 -14.65
C THR A 138 -15.73 -15.39 -14.99
N GLY A 139 -15.25 -14.48 -15.86
CA GLY A 139 -13.81 -14.30 -16.13
C GLY A 139 -12.98 -14.07 -14.85
N PRO A 140 -11.65 -14.34 -14.90
CA PRO A 140 -10.77 -14.60 -13.75
C PRO A 140 -11.09 -13.79 -12.49
N THR A 141 -11.78 -14.45 -11.56
CA THR A 141 -12.24 -13.85 -10.30
C THR A 141 -11.12 -13.87 -9.26
N THR A 142 -10.96 -12.78 -8.51
CA THR A 142 -10.11 -12.78 -7.31
C THR A 142 -10.95 -12.94 -6.05
N MET A 143 -10.28 -13.32 -4.96
CA MET A 143 -10.90 -13.61 -3.66
C MET A 143 -11.56 -12.38 -3.03
N SER A 144 -12.47 -12.63 -2.08
CA SER A 144 -13.08 -11.57 -1.27
C SER A 144 -12.07 -11.05 -0.22
N TYR A 145 -11.80 -9.74 -0.22
CA TYR A 145 -10.82 -9.10 0.66
C TYR A 145 -11.51 -8.38 1.83
N ASN A 146 -11.06 -8.60 3.07
CA ASN A 146 -11.71 -8.12 4.29
C ASN A 146 -10.83 -7.17 5.15
N ILE A 147 -11.47 -6.14 5.71
CA ILE A 147 -10.88 -5.17 6.63
C ILE A 147 -11.47 -5.39 8.03
N ASN A 148 -10.99 -6.46 8.69
CA ASN A 148 -11.44 -6.84 10.03
C ASN A 148 -10.97 -5.86 11.12
N ASN A 149 -11.72 -5.81 12.21
CA ASN A 149 -11.30 -5.20 13.47
C ASN A 149 -10.80 -6.29 14.44
N ASN A 150 -9.87 -5.96 15.34
CA ASN A 150 -9.39 -6.87 16.41
C ASN A 150 -10.19 -6.68 17.72
N ALA A 151 -11.32 -5.97 17.64
CA ALA A 151 -12.37 -5.83 18.64
C ALA A 151 -13.73 -5.82 17.92
N ASN A 152 -14.85 -5.82 18.64
CA ASN A 152 -16.18 -5.69 18.02
C ASN A 152 -16.25 -4.42 17.16
N VAL A 153 -16.87 -4.50 15.96
CA VAL A 153 -16.98 -3.36 15.04
C VAL A 153 -17.72 -2.19 15.68
N THR A 154 -18.82 -2.46 16.39
CA THR A 154 -19.64 -1.45 17.04
C THR A 154 -20.27 -1.97 18.34
N SER A 155 -21.01 -1.09 19.03
CA SER A 155 -21.89 -1.45 20.14
C SER A 155 -23.21 -2.15 19.73
N ASP A 156 -23.53 -2.21 18.43
CA ASP A 156 -24.73 -2.85 17.85
C ASP A 156 -24.40 -3.44 16.46
N PRO A 157 -23.80 -4.65 16.40
CA PRO A 157 -23.39 -5.27 15.13
C PRO A 157 -24.59 -5.52 14.20
N ALA A 158 -25.72 -5.96 14.74
CA ALA A 158 -26.91 -6.26 13.95
C ALA A 158 -27.52 -5.01 13.29
N ARG A 159 -27.31 -3.80 13.83
CA ARG A 159 -27.66 -2.54 13.15
C ARG A 159 -26.60 -2.10 12.14
N PHE A 160 -25.32 -2.37 12.39
CA PHE A 160 -24.25 -2.17 11.41
C PHE A 160 -24.47 -3.01 10.14
N GLU A 161 -24.70 -4.31 10.29
CA GLU A 161 -24.91 -5.25 9.18
C GLU A 161 -26.13 -4.87 8.34
N ARG A 162 -27.25 -4.46 8.96
CA ARG A 162 -28.43 -3.95 8.25
C ARG A 162 -28.17 -2.62 7.53
N LEU A 163 -27.41 -1.70 8.13
CA LEU A 163 -27.04 -0.43 7.48
C LEU A 163 -26.14 -0.68 6.27
N LEU A 164 -25.15 -1.56 6.43
CA LEU A 164 -24.23 -1.97 5.38
C LEU A 164 -24.99 -2.64 4.22
N ALA A 165 -25.83 -3.64 4.51
CA ALA A 165 -26.66 -4.32 3.51
C ALA A 165 -27.56 -3.35 2.74
N ALA A 166 -28.17 -2.36 3.43
CA ALA A 166 -28.96 -1.32 2.76
C ALA A 166 -28.10 -0.42 1.86
N LEU A 167 -26.92 0.02 2.35
CA LEU A 167 -26.04 0.92 1.62
C LEU A 167 -25.44 0.28 0.36
N VAL A 168 -24.95 -0.96 0.45
CA VAL A 168 -24.30 -1.62 -0.70
C VAL A 168 -25.33 -1.95 -1.80
N ASN A 169 -26.53 -2.40 -1.42
CA ASN A 169 -27.60 -2.66 -2.39
C ASN A 169 -28.13 -1.36 -3.03
N ALA A 170 -28.30 -0.29 -2.26
CA ALA A 170 -28.71 1.01 -2.80
C ALA A 170 -27.64 1.61 -3.74
N THR A 171 -26.35 1.43 -3.42
CA THR A 171 -25.23 1.85 -4.28
C THR A 171 -25.17 1.00 -5.56
N ALA A 172 -25.35 -0.32 -5.45
CA ALA A 172 -25.39 -1.22 -6.60
C ALA A 172 -26.57 -0.94 -7.56
N GLU A 173 -27.76 -0.67 -7.02
CA GLU A 173 -28.92 -0.28 -7.85
C GLU A 173 -28.69 1.05 -8.56
N HIS A 174 -28.07 2.03 -7.90
CA HIS A 174 -27.71 3.31 -8.54
C HIS A 174 -26.66 3.12 -9.65
N ALA A 175 -25.67 2.26 -9.44
CA ALA A 175 -24.68 1.89 -10.44
C ALA A 175 -25.34 1.21 -11.66
N ALA A 176 -26.28 0.30 -11.44
CA ALA A 176 -27.00 -0.41 -12.50
C ALA A 176 -27.96 0.50 -13.30
N SER A 177 -28.78 1.30 -12.62
CA SER A 177 -29.91 2.03 -13.23
C SER A 177 -29.65 3.49 -13.57
N ASN A 178 -28.84 4.20 -12.79
CA ASN A 178 -28.73 5.67 -12.86
C ASN A 178 -27.39 6.16 -13.43
N SER A 179 -26.45 5.26 -13.71
CA SER A 179 -25.09 5.61 -14.15
C SER A 179 -24.77 5.06 -15.54
N THR A 180 -24.41 5.94 -16.47
CA THR A 180 -23.88 5.55 -17.80
C THR A 180 -22.47 4.96 -17.71
N ARG A 181 -21.73 5.26 -16.64
CA ARG A 181 -20.43 4.63 -16.30
C ARG A 181 -20.60 3.29 -15.57
N ARG A 182 -21.85 2.81 -15.39
CA ARG A 182 -22.20 1.67 -14.52
C ARG A 182 -21.56 1.75 -13.13
N PHE A 183 -21.39 2.96 -12.61
CA PHE A 183 -20.62 3.27 -11.40
C PHE A 183 -21.44 4.12 -10.43
N ALA A 184 -21.39 3.81 -9.13
CA ALA A 184 -21.93 4.68 -8.09
C ALA A 184 -21.12 4.62 -6.79
N THR A 185 -21.25 5.69 -6.01
CA THR A 185 -20.70 5.82 -4.66
C THR A 185 -21.81 6.12 -3.66
N GLY A 186 -21.66 5.65 -2.43
CA GLY A 186 -22.64 5.82 -1.36
C GLY A 186 -22.01 6.22 -0.04
N GLU A 187 -22.76 6.95 0.78
CA GLU A 187 -22.47 7.13 2.20
C GLU A 187 -23.74 6.89 3.05
N ALA A 188 -23.54 6.39 4.27
CA ALA A 188 -24.58 6.28 5.29
C ALA A 188 -24.06 6.84 6.61
N ASP A 189 -24.90 7.58 7.32
CA ASP A 189 -24.61 8.04 8.68
C ASP A 189 -24.92 6.90 9.66
N ALA A 190 -23.94 6.52 10.48
CA ALA A 190 -24.10 5.40 11.41
C ALA A 190 -24.99 5.80 12.60
N ASP A 191 -24.66 6.90 13.29
CA ASP A 191 -25.30 7.40 14.53
C ASP A 191 -25.28 6.44 15.75
N PHE A 192 -25.11 5.13 15.58
CA PHE A 192 -24.92 4.15 16.66
C PHE A 192 -23.45 3.90 17.03
N ASP A 193 -22.50 4.44 16.27
CA ASP A 193 -21.08 4.29 16.55
C ASP A 193 -20.33 5.63 16.57
N ARG A 194 -19.45 5.81 17.57
CA ARG A 194 -18.66 7.03 17.77
C ARG A 194 -17.24 6.91 17.21
N GLN A 195 -16.74 5.70 16.99
CA GLN A 195 -15.46 5.41 16.35
C GLN A 195 -15.63 5.36 14.83
N PHE A 196 -16.78 4.87 14.36
CA PHE A 196 -17.13 4.74 12.94
C PHE A 196 -18.43 5.50 12.61
N PRO A 197 -18.43 6.84 12.61
CA PRO A 197 -19.65 7.65 12.46
C PRO A 197 -20.31 7.57 11.08
N LYS A 198 -19.61 7.04 10.07
CA LYS A 198 -20.11 6.86 8.69
C LYS A 198 -19.64 5.52 8.12
N VAL A 199 -20.40 5.03 7.15
CA VAL A 199 -20.00 3.93 6.25
C VAL A 199 -20.05 4.45 4.81
N TYR A 200 -19.04 4.12 4.01
CA TYR A 200 -18.88 4.49 2.61
C TYR A 200 -18.95 3.23 1.74
N ALA A 201 -19.54 3.33 0.56
CA ALA A 201 -19.67 2.22 -0.39
C ALA A 201 -19.39 2.65 -1.84
N LEU A 202 -19.04 1.68 -2.68
CA LEU A 202 -18.80 1.85 -4.11
C LEU A 202 -19.22 0.57 -4.83
N ALA A 203 -19.87 0.72 -5.99
CA ALA A 203 -20.22 -0.39 -6.87
C ALA A 203 -19.95 -0.02 -8.33
N GLN A 204 -19.42 -0.95 -9.12
CA GLN A 204 -19.17 -0.74 -10.56
C GLN A 204 -19.36 -2.02 -11.39
N CYS A 205 -19.92 -1.90 -12.59
CA CYS A 205 -19.91 -2.96 -13.63
C CYS A 205 -19.17 -2.48 -14.89
N THR A 206 -18.92 -3.37 -15.85
CA THR A 206 -18.50 -2.97 -17.20
C THR A 206 -19.63 -2.21 -17.92
N PRO A 207 -19.37 -1.03 -18.54
CA PRO A 207 -20.38 -0.21 -19.22
C PRO A 207 -21.13 -0.82 -20.41
N ASP A 208 -20.65 -1.92 -20.99
CA ASP A 208 -21.34 -2.68 -22.04
C ASP A 208 -22.54 -3.48 -21.53
N GLN A 209 -22.56 -3.87 -20.25
CA GLN A 209 -23.70 -4.55 -19.64
C GLN A 209 -24.95 -3.67 -19.65
N THR A 210 -26.10 -4.30 -19.91
CA THR A 210 -27.43 -3.71 -19.67
C THR A 210 -27.66 -3.44 -18.17
N PRO A 211 -28.65 -2.61 -17.80
CA PRO A 211 -29.03 -2.42 -16.40
C PRO A 211 -29.45 -3.74 -15.70
N ALA A 212 -29.96 -4.71 -16.46
CA ALA A 212 -30.36 -6.02 -15.95
C ALA A 212 -29.13 -6.90 -15.62
N GLN A 213 -28.15 -6.98 -16.54
CA GLN A 213 -26.89 -7.71 -16.32
C GLN A 213 -26.09 -7.13 -15.17
N CYS A 214 -25.91 -5.80 -15.12
CA CYS A 214 -25.16 -5.16 -14.02
C CYS A 214 -25.82 -5.39 -12.66
N ARG A 215 -27.16 -5.32 -12.58
CA ARG A 215 -27.90 -5.70 -11.36
C ARG A 215 -27.73 -7.17 -11.01
N LYS A 216 -27.83 -8.09 -11.97
CA LYS A 216 -27.61 -9.54 -11.78
C LYS A 216 -26.20 -9.81 -11.23
N CYS A 217 -25.18 -9.18 -11.82
CA CYS A 217 -23.79 -9.33 -11.41
C CYS A 217 -23.57 -8.80 -9.99
N LEU A 218 -23.92 -7.54 -9.70
CA LEU A 218 -23.72 -6.95 -8.37
C LEU A 218 -24.54 -7.63 -7.27
N ALA A 219 -25.80 -7.99 -7.53
CA ALA A 219 -26.64 -8.68 -6.54
C ALA A 219 -26.16 -10.13 -6.27
N GLY A 220 -25.66 -10.82 -7.30
CA GLY A 220 -24.99 -12.12 -7.12
C GLY A 220 -23.70 -11.98 -6.32
N LEU A 221 -22.87 -11.00 -6.65
CA LEU A 221 -21.58 -10.74 -5.99
C LEU A 221 -21.77 -10.36 -4.52
N ILE A 222 -22.72 -9.46 -4.21
CA ILE A 222 -23.04 -9.07 -2.83
C ILE A 222 -23.61 -10.26 -2.05
N SER A 223 -24.57 -11.01 -2.61
CA SER A 223 -25.20 -12.13 -1.88
C SER A 223 -24.25 -13.31 -1.60
N GLN A 224 -23.21 -13.51 -2.42
CA GLN A 224 -22.19 -14.53 -2.19
C GLN A 224 -21.08 -14.12 -1.20
N SER A 225 -20.90 -12.82 -0.92
CA SER A 225 -19.73 -12.31 -0.18
C SER A 225 -20.04 -11.51 1.09
N LEU A 226 -21.24 -10.91 1.21
CA LEU A 226 -21.56 -10.01 2.31
C LEU A 226 -21.50 -10.69 3.69
N ASP A 227 -21.90 -11.97 3.79
CA ASP A 227 -21.78 -12.75 5.03
C ASP A 227 -20.32 -13.04 5.40
N GLY A 228 -19.42 -13.16 4.42
CA GLY A 228 -17.97 -13.21 4.64
C GLY A 228 -17.38 -11.90 5.18
N PHE A 229 -18.18 -10.83 5.24
CA PHE A 229 -17.81 -9.53 5.79
C PHE A 229 -18.49 -9.19 7.13
N GLN A 230 -19.19 -10.13 7.76
CA GLN A 230 -19.68 -9.97 9.14
C GLN A 230 -18.53 -9.54 10.08
N ASN A 231 -18.81 -8.58 10.96
CA ASN A 231 -17.85 -8.01 11.91
C ASN A 231 -16.56 -7.42 11.31
N ASN A 232 -16.61 -6.89 10.08
CA ASN A 232 -15.52 -6.13 9.47
C ASN A 232 -15.88 -4.64 9.26
N ILE A 233 -14.89 -3.74 9.37
CA ILE A 233 -15.02 -2.29 9.11
C ILE A 233 -14.86 -1.92 7.63
N GLY A 234 -14.64 -2.91 6.77
CA GLY A 234 -14.57 -2.77 5.32
C GLY A 234 -14.41 -4.11 4.62
N GLY A 235 -14.62 -4.11 3.31
CA GLY A 235 -14.51 -5.28 2.45
C GLY A 235 -14.60 -4.91 0.97
N ARG A 236 -14.01 -5.73 0.10
CA ARG A 236 -13.93 -5.52 -1.35
C ARG A 236 -14.02 -6.85 -2.08
N VAL A 237 -14.77 -6.90 -3.18
CA VAL A 237 -14.77 -8.04 -4.11
C VAL A 237 -14.63 -7.53 -5.53
N LEU A 238 -13.85 -8.26 -6.33
CA LEU A 238 -13.42 -7.90 -7.67
C LEU A 238 -13.64 -9.09 -8.62
N TRP A 239 -14.65 -8.97 -9.48
CA TRP A 239 -14.75 -9.76 -10.71
C TRP A 239 -14.50 -8.84 -11.91
N VAL A 240 -14.07 -9.42 -13.04
CA VAL A 240 -13.87 -8.70 -14.31
C VAL A 240 -15.11 -7.87 -14.68
N ASN A 241 -16.29 -8.47 -14.52
CA ASN A 241 -17.56 -7.92 -14.97
C ASN A 241 -18.22 -6.98 -13.95
N CYS A 242 -17.97 -7.15 -12.65
CA CYS A 242 -18.48 -6.24 -11.62
C CYS A 242 -17.70 -6.28 -10.31
N THR A 243 -17.75 -5.19 -9.56
CA THR A 243 -16.96 -4.95 -8.36
C THR A 243 -17.78 -4.21 -7.31
N TRP A 244 -17.52 -4.48 -6.02
CA TRP A 244 -18.06 -3.65 -4.93
C TRP A 244 -17.06 -3.52 -3.77
N ARG A 245 -17.19 -2.43 -3.02
CA ARG A 245 -16.36 -2.12 -1.85
C ARG A 245 -17.16 -1.35 -0.81
N TYR A 246 -16.86 -1.56 0.47
CA TYR A 246 -17.28 -0.69 1.56
C TYR A 246 -16.15 -0.47 2.56
N GLU A 247 -16.15 0.66 3.25
CA GLU A 247 -15.24 0.99 4.36
C GLU A 247 -15.88 2.01 5.30
N THR A 248 -15.42 2.11 6.56
CA THR A 248 -15.78 3.20 7.48
C THR A 248 -15.00 4.51 7.23
N SER A 249 -14.11 4.52 6.23
CA SER A 249 -13.29 5.66 5.81
C SER A 249 -13.61 6.06 4.36
N PRO A 250 -13.46 7.34 3.95
CA PRO A 250 -13.71 7.75 2.58
C PRO A 250 -12.56 7.36 1.63
N PHE A 251 -12.89 6.67 0.53
CA PHE A 251 -11.91 6.14 -0.44
C PHE A 251 -12.18 6.50 -1.92
N PHE A 252 -13.20 7.32 -2.20
CA PHE A 252 -13.56 7.76 -3.55
C PHE A 252 -13.57 9.29 -3.68
N ASN A 253 -13.43 9.79 -4.90
CA ASN A 253 -13.40 11.23 -5.18
C ASN A 253 -14.82 11.80 -5.43
N GLY A 254 -15.05 13.03 -4.96
CA GLY A 254 -16.32 13.73 -5.14
C GLY A 254 -17.40 13.38 -4.10
N PRO A 255 -18.62 13.92 -4.26
CA PRO A 255 -19.74 13.61 -3.36
C PRO A 255 -20.27 12.19 -3.58
N ALA A 256 -20.81 11.58 -2.53
CA ALA A 256 -21.56 10.35 -2.64
C ALA A 256 -22.84 10.55 -3.49
N MET A 257 -23.10 9.63 -4.42
CA MET A 257 -24.30 9.64 -5.28
C MET A 257 -25.54 9.10 -4.54
N VAL A 258 -25.33 8.17 -3.60
CA VAL A 258 -26.35 7.60 -2.71
C VAL A 258 -26.11 8.08 -1.28
N ARG A 259 -27.18 8.46 -0.58
CA ARG A 259 -27.15 8.88 0.83
C ARG A 259 -28.24 8.20 1.62
N LEU A 260 -27.87 7.46 2.66
CA LEU A 260 -28.82 6.89 3.63
C LEU A 260 -28.71 7.64 4.97
N ALA A 261 -29.73 8.43 5.28
CA ALA A 261 -29.88 9.03 6.61
C ALA A 261 -30.36 7.99 7.62
N SER A 262 -29.95 8.09 8.89
CA SER A 262 -30.38 7.14 9.91
C SER A 262 -31.88 7.28 10.20
N SER A 263 -32.58 6.13 10.29
CA SER A 263 -34.04 6.10 10.37
C SER A 263 -34.55 6.48 11.77
N SER A 264 -34.83 7.75 12.01
CA SER A 264 -35.51 8.20 13.23
C SER A 264 -36.50 9.35 12.97
N SER A 265 -37.67 9.26 13.63
CA SER A 265 -38.80 10.23 13.61
C SER A 265 -39.70 10.25 12.33
N PRO A 266 -40.98 10.66 12.43
CA PRO A 266 -42.06 10.13 11.57
C PRO A 266 -42.57 11.07 10.45
N PRO A 267 -43.44 10.60 9.54
CA PRO A 267 -43.97 11.39 8.43
C PRO A 267 -44.91 12.52 8.89
N ALA A 268 -44.65 13.74 8.44
CA ALA A 268 -45.56 14.88 8.60
C ALA A 268 -46.80 14.76 7.68
N ALA A 269 -47.95 15.20 8.17
CA ALA A 269 -49.25 14.93 7.55
C ALA A 269 -49.56 15.80 6.31
N ALA A 270 -50.48 15.31 5.47
CA ALA A 270 -50.93 15.99 4.26
C ALA A 270 -52.11 16.95 4.52
N ALA A 271 -51.95 18.22 4.12
CA ALA A 271 -52.99 19.22 3.87
C ALA A 271 -52.33 20.45 3.20
N ALA A 272 -52.99 21.31 2.43
CA ALA A 272 -54.16 21.17 1.55
C ALA A 272 -54.08 22.33 0.52
N GLY A 273 -54.61 22.18 -0.70
CA GLY A 273 -54.45 23.20 -1.75
C GLY A 273 -55.38 24.42 -1.61
N GLY A 274 -54.97 25.59 -2.14
CA GLY A 274 -55.88 26.74 -2.25
C GLY A 274 -55.27 28.06 -2.72
N GLY A 275 -55.60 28.47 -3.95
CA GLY A 275 -55.71 29.89 -4.36
C GLY A 275 -54.45 30.60 -4.87
N GLU A 276 -54.36 30.84 -6.18
CA GLU A 276 -53.49 31.88 -6.73
C GLU A 276 -53.93 33.28 -6.26
N ARG A 277 -52.98 34.10 -5.77
CA ARG A 277 -53.08 35.57 -5.81
C ARG A 277 -51.75 36.17 -6.27
N LYS A 278 -51.76 36.77 -7.46
CA LYS A 278 -50.58 37.41 -8.06
C LYS A 278 -50.28 38.73 -7.34
N TYR A 279 -49.25 38.72 -6.48
CA TYR A 279 -48.62 39.93 -5.95
C TYR A 279 -47.27 40.17 -6.64
N SER A 280 -46.89 41.43 -6.83
CA SER A 280 -45.70 41.79 -7.62
C SER A 280 -44.41 41.38 -6.91
N VAL A 281 -43.62 40.54 -7.59
CA VAL A 281 -42.35 39.96 -7.10
C VAL A 281 -41.40 41.01 -6.54
N PHE A 282 -41.36 42.21 -7.15
CA PHE A 282 -40.46 43.30 -6.77
C PHE A 282 -40.60 43.76 -5.31
N ILE A 283 -41.80 43.69 -4.71
CA ILE A 283 -42.01 44.16 -3.33
C ILE A 283 -41.47 43.15 -2.32
N VAL A 284 -41.68 41.84 -2.56
CA VAL A 284 -41.18 40.78 -1.66
C VAL A 284 -39.65 40.70 -1.71
N VAL A 285 -39.06 40.84 -2.90
CA VAL A 285 -37.59 40.88 -3.05
C VAL A 285 -37.00 42.03 -2.22
N LEU A 286 -37.54 43.25 -2.31
CA LEU A 286 -37.01 44.37 -1.54
C LEU A 286 -37.16 44.18 -0.03
N ALA A 287 -38.33 43.68 0.41
CA ALA A 287 -38.66 43.50 1.82
C ALA A 287 -37.91 42.33 2.51
N VAL A 288 -37.42 41.34 1.76
CA VAL A 288 -36.67 40.20 2.31
C VAL A 288 -35.17 40.32 2.08
N VAL A 289 -34.73 40.78 0.90
CA VAL A 289 -33.30 40.82 0.56
C VAL A 289 -32.56 41.94 1.30
N LEU A 290 -33.16 43.12 1.50
CA LEU A 290 -32.48 44.19 2.25
C LEU A 290 -32.28 43.83 3.73
N PRO A 291 -33.28 43.33 4.50
CA PRO A 291 -33.05 42.90 5.88
C PRO A 291 -32.13 41.69 6.01
N THR A 292 -32.17 40.72 5.07
CA THR A 292 -31.26 39.57 5.12
C THR A 292 -29.82 39.95 4.79
N LEU A 293 -29.57 40.83 3.80
CA LEU A 293 -28.23 41.37 3.55
C LEU A 293 -27.73 42.24 4.70
N ALA A 294 -28.59 43.04 5.34
CA ALA A 294 -28.24 43.80 6.53
C ALA A 294 -27.91 42.88 7.73
N ALA A 295 -28.71 41.83 7.95
CA ALA A 295 -28.45 40.83 8.99
C ALA A 295 -27.16 40.03 8.72
N LEU A 296 -26.90 39.65 7.46
CA LEU A 296 -25.65 38.98 7.07
C LEU A 296 -24.43 39.88 7.25
N ASN A 297 -24.54 41.18 6.94
CA ASN A 297 -23.47 42.14 7.22
C ASN A 297 -23.28 42.38 8.72
N LEU A 298 -24.36 42.44 9.52
CA LEU A 298 -24.27 42.54 10.97
C LEU A 298 -23.65 41.29 11.60
N VAL A 299 -24.00 40.08 11.14
CA VAL A 299 -23.36 38.83 11.55
C VAL A 299 -21.90 38.78 11.11
N PHE A 300 -21.57 39.18 9.88
CA PHE A 300 -20.19 39.23 9.39
C PHE A 300 -19.33 40.21 10.21
N CYS A 301 -19.82 41.43 10.46
CA CYS A 301 -19.18 42.40 11.33
C CYS A 301 -19.06 41.87 12.77
N PHE A 302 -20.10 41.28 13.35
CA PHE A 302 -20.05 40.73 14.71
C PHE A 302 -19.05 39.56 14.81
N CYS A 303 -18.96 38.69 13.81
CA CYS A 303 -17.96 37.63 13.73
C CYS A 303 -16.53 38.15 13.49
N PHE A 304 -16.35 39.28 12.81
CA PHE A 304 -15.04 39.93 12.68
C PHE A 304 -14.64 40.71 13.94
N TRP A 305 -15.58 41.38 14.61
CA TRP A 305 -15.35 42.19 15.81
C TRP A 305 -15.30 41.33 17.09
N ARG A 306 -15.84 40.10 17.06
CA ARG A 306 -15.59 39.04 18.06
C ARG A 306 -14.45 38.09 17.68
N ARG A 307 -13.60 38.43 16.72
CA ARG A 307 -12.27 37.79 16.65
C ARG A 307 -11.52 38.18 17.93
N PRO A 308 -11.04 37.21 18.73
CA PRO A 308 -10.06 37.53 19.76
C PRO A 308 -8.84 38.18 19.10
N ALA A 309 -8.11 39.02 19.84
CA ALA A 309 -6.70 39.25 19.51
C ALA A 309 -5.99 37.89 19.39
N PRO A 310 -5.01 37.72 18.48
CA PRO A 310 -4.51 36.40 18.09
C PRO A 310 -3.74 35.71 19.24
N GLN A 311 -4.48 35.06 20.12
CA GLN A 311 -3.98 34.00 21.00
C GLN A 311 -3.54 32.84 20.12
N ALA A 312 -2.41 32.24 20.46
CA ALA A 312 -1.83 31.13 19.70
C ALA A 312 -2.88 30.00 19.57
N LYS A 313 -3.00 29.45 18.35
CA LYS A 313 -3.80 28.24 18.15
C LYS A 313 -3.23 27.14 19.07
N GLN A 314 -4.09 26.50 19.86
CA GLN A 314 -3.73 25.23 20.46
C GLN A 314 -3.35 24.26 19.34
N SER A 315 -2.14 23.76 19.42
CA SER A 315 -1.66 22.69 18.55
C SER A 315 -2.40 21.39 18.86
N GLN A 316 -2.26 20.42 17.95
CA GLN A 316 -2.30 19.01 18.31
C GLN A 316 -1.26 18.69 19.41
N PRO A 317 -1.18 17.46 19.97
CA PRO A 317 -0.07 17.06 20.85
C PRO A 317 1.27 17.01 20.10
N MET A 318 1.77 18.19 19.77
CA MET A 318 3.16 18.48 19.48
C MET A 318 3.91 18.13 20.77
N TYR A 319 4.75 17.09 20.70
CA TYR A 319 5.77 16.87 21.71
C TYR A 319 6.49 18.20 21.93
N SER A 320 6.64 18.62 23.18
CA SER A 320 7.35 19.87 23.49
C SER A 320 8.74 19.79 22.90
N THR A 321 8.99 20.58 21.87
CA THR A 321 10.35 20.84 21.37
C THR A 321 11.05 21.62 22.46
N GLU A 322 11.67 20.89 23.39
CA GLU A 322 12.48 21.46 24.46
C GLU A 322 13.69 22.15 23.81
N ALA A 323 14.29 23.13 24.48
CA ALA A 323 15.35 23.94 23.86
C ALA A 323 16.51 23.08 23.31
N GLU A 324 16.81 21.98 24.01
CA GLU A 324 17.79 20.95 23.64
C GLU A 324 17.56 20.34 22.24
N ASP A 325 16.31 20.22 21.78
CA ASP A 325 16.00 19.64 20.46
C ASP A 325 16.49 20.54 19.31
N VAL A 326 16.43 21.86 19.49
CA VAL A 326 16.86 22.82 18.46
C VAL A 326 18.39 22.90 18.45
N GLU A 327 19.02 22.97 19.63
CA GLU A 327 20.48 22.96 19.77
C GLU A 327 21.11 21.66 19.23
N THR A 328 20.46 20.50 19.45
CA THR A 328 20.92 19.20 18.93
C THR A 328 20.94 19.19 17.40
N VAL A 329 19.89 19.70 16.75
CA VAL A 329 19.82 19.77 15.27
C VAL A 329 20.82 20.77 14.70
N ASP A 330 21.02 21.92 15.34
CA ASP A 330 22.00 22.93 14.91
C ASP A 330 23.44 22.37 14.98
N SER A 331 23.74 21.60 16.04
CA SER A 331 25.03 20.90 16.20
C SER A 331 25.31 19.79 15.17
N MET A 332 24.29 19.37 14.42
CA MET A 332 24.38 18.34 13.37
C MET A 332 24.48 18.91 11.95
N MET A 333 24.52 20.23 11.76
CA MET A 333 24.66 20.82 10.43
C MET A 333 26.10 20.74 9.92
N ILE A 334 26.27 20.26 8.68
CA ILE A 334 27.56 20.18 7.99
C ILE A 334 27.50 21.03 6.72
N ASP A 335 28.45 21.94 6.55
CA ASP A 335 28.58 22.83 5.39
C ASP A 335 28.71 22.04 4.07
N VAL A 336 27.99 22.46 3.03
CA VAL A 336 27.97 21.77 1.74
C VAL A 336 29.34 21.77 1.03
N SER A 337 30.21 22.74 1.33
CA SER A 337 31.59 22.78 0.83
C SER A 337 32.45 21.70 1.47
N ALA A 338 32.27 21.39 2.76
CA ALA A 338 32.94 20.28 3.42
C ALA A 338 32.50 18.93 2.84
N LEU A 339 31.18 18.75 2.61
CA LEU A 339 30.66 17.53 1.99
C LEU A 339 31.05 17.41 0.51
N ARG A 340 31.17 18.51 -0.24
CA ARG A 340 31.74 18.50 -1.60
C ARG A 340 33.23 18.13 -1.56
N ALA A 341 34.03 18.68 -0.64
CA ALA A 341 35.43 18.29 -0.50
C ALA A 341 35.58 16.80 -0.17
N ALA A 342 34.79 16.30 0.78
CA ALA A 342 34.82 14.91 1.24
C ALA A 342 34.42 13.89 0.14
N THR A 343 33.51 14.24 -0.77
CA THR A 343 32.95 13.35 -1.80
C THR A 343 33.52 13.54 -3.21
N GLY A 344 34.56 14.38 -3.37
CA GLY A 344 35.07 14.75 -4.71
C GLY A 344 34.06 15.56 -5.54
N ASN A 345 33.22 16.36 -4.89
CA ASN A 345 32.07 17.07 -5.45
C ASN A 345 30.97 16.12 -5.97
N PHE A 346 30.67 15.07 -5.20
CA PHE A 346 29.73 13.99 -5.57
C PHE A 346 30.13 13.28 -6.87
N ASP A 347 31.41 12.92 -7.00
CA ASP A 347 31.91 12.21 -8.17
C ASP A 347 31.30 10.80 -8.25
N GLU A 348 30.91 10.36 -9.45
CA GLU A 348 30.27 9.06 -9.66
C GLU A 348 31.21 7.87 -9.34
N SER A 349 32.53 8.07 -9.31
CA SER A 349 33.48 7.06 -8.81
C SER A 349 33.38 6.81 -7.30
N ASN A 350 32.86 7.78 -6.54
CA ASN A 350 32.56 7.65 -5.11
C ASN A 350 31.14 7.10 -4.84
N LYS A 351 30.34 6.82 -5.87
CA LYS A 351 28.95 6.39 -5.72
C LYS A 351 28.85 4.96 -5.21
N LEU A 352 28.21 4.79 -4.05
CA LEU A 352 27.97 3.50 -3.40
C LEU A 352 26.72 2.81 -3.93
N GLY A 353 25.74 3.59 -4.41
CA GLY A 353 24.49 3.10 -4.99
C GLY A 353 23.50 4.22 -5.25
N GLU A 354 22.37 3.88 -5.89
CA GLU A 354 21.25 4.79 -6.11
C GLU A 354 19.93 3.99 -6.08
N GLY A 355 18.90 4.57 -5.48
CA GLY A 355 17.57 3.98 -5.39
C GLY A 355 16.48 5.06 -5.38
N GLY A 356 15.23 4.67 -5.12
CA GLY A 356 14.08 5.58 -5.15
C GLY A 356 14.16 6.79 -4.19
N PHE A 357 15.08 6.76 -3.22
CA PHE A 357 15.34 7.80 -2.23
C PHE A 357 16.53 8.72 -2.59
N GLY A 358 17.22 8.47 -3.71
CA GLY A 358 18.39 9.22 -4.18
C GLY A 358 19.68 8.41 -4.25
N ALA A 359 20.77 9.10 -4.62
CA ALA A 359 22.11 8.52 -4.73
C ALA A 359 22.89 8.65 -3.41
N VAL A 360 23.72 7.64 -3.10
CA VAL A 360 24.59 7.61 -1.92
C VAL A 360 26.05 7.62 -2.37
N TYR A 361 26.83 8.56 -1.83
CA TYR A 361 28.25 8.73 -2.14
C TYR A 361 29.11 8.45 -0.90
N LYS A 362 30.24 7.77 -1.06
CA LYS A 362 31.29 7.73 -0.05
C LYS A 362 31.98 9.10 0.03
N GLY A 363 32.39 9.48 1.23
CA GLY A 363 33.36 10.56 1.42
C GLY A 363 34.25 10.31 2.62
N VAL A 364 35.26 11.17 2.77
CA VAL A 364 36.16 11.20 3.95
C VAL A 364 36.20 12.63 4.47
N LEU A 365 35.87 12.83 5.74
CA LEU A 365 35.89 14.13 6.39
C LEU A 365 37.33 14.62 6.70
N PRO A 366 37.56 15.92 6.97
CA PRO A 366 38.92 16.47 7.17
C PRO A 366 39.68 15.93 8.39
N ASP A 367 38.97 15.30 9.33
CA ASP A 367 39.48 14.58 10.50
C ASP A 367 39.86 13.12 10.20
N GLY A 368 39.39 12.58 9.07
CA GLY A 368 39.61 11.20 8.61
C GLY A 368 38.38 10.29 8.70
N ASP A 369 37.25 10.76 9.22
CA ASP A 369 36.04 9.93 9.36
C ASP A 369 35.45 9.56 7.98
N GLU A 370 35.29 8.25 7.71
CA GLU A 370 34.62 7.77 6.50
C GLU A 370 33.10 7.88 6.63
N ILE A 371 32.46 8.53 5.66
CA ILE A 371 31.03 8.85 5.66
C ILE A 371 30.30 8.33 4.42
N ALA A 372 29.00 8.11 4.57
CA ALA A 372 28.06 7.85 3.48
C ALA A 372 27.05 9.01 3.37
N VAL A 373 27.08 9.73 2.25
CA VAL A 373 26.25 10.92 2.00
C VAL A 373 25.09 10.55 1.07
N LYS A 374 23.89 10.39 1.62
CA LYS A 374 22.64 10.16 0.88
C LYS A 374 22.08 11.51 0.40
N ARG A 375 22.16 11.75 -0.91
CA ARG A 375 21.68 12.97 -1.58
C ARG A 375 20.24 12.78 -2.03
N LEU A 376 19.31 13.33 -1.27
CA LEU A 376 17.87 13.17 -1.51
C LEU A 376 17.45 13.88 -2.80
N SER A 377 16.53 13.27 -3.55
CA SER A 377 16.07 13.81 -4.83
C SER A 377 15.40 15.18 -4.67
N LYS A 378 15.75 16.12 -5.56
CA LYS A 378 15.21 17.49 -5.53
C LYS A 378 13.77 17.60 -6.02
N SER A 379 13.27 16.61 -6.76
CA SER A 379 11.96 16.64 -7.43
C SER A 379 10.80 16.03 -6.62
N SER A 380 11.06 15.29 -5.55
CA SER A 380 10.00 14.64 -4.77
C SER A 380 9.53 15.46 -3.56
N THR A 381 8.22 15.50 -3.35
CA THR A 381 7.61 15.95 -2.08
C THR A 381 7.94 14.98 -0.94
N GLN A 382 7.97 13.69 -1.27
CA GLN A 382 8.36 12.59 -0.38
C GLN A 382 9.76 12.78 0.24
N GLY A 383 10.76 13.26 -0.51
CA GLY A 383 12.09 13.54 0.04
C GLY A 383 12.13 14.66 1.08
N VAL A 384 11.08 15.48 1.19
CA VAL A 384 10.91 16.45 2.29
C VAL A 384 10.32 15.79 3.54
N GLU A 385 9.44 14.79 3.36
CA GLU A 385 8.91 14.00 4.48
C GLU A 385 9.97 13.05 5.03
N GLU A 386 10.71 12.36 4.17
CA GLU A 386 11.81 11.45 4.53
C GLU A 386 12.90 12.18 5.33
N LEU A 387 13.35 13.34 4.84
CA LEU A 387 14.27 14.22 5.55
C LEU A 387 13.78 14.58 6.97
N LYS A 388 12.48 14.87 7.12
CA LYS A 388 11.87 15.18 8.43
C LYS A 388 11.80 13.96 9.33
N ASN A 389 11.49 12.78 8.79
CA ASN A 389 11.43 11.54 9.56
C ASN A 389 12.83 11.16 10.05
N GLU A 390 13.81 11.12 9.15
CA GLU A 390 15.22 10.82 9.45
C GLU A 390 15.80 11.78 10.49
N LEU A 391 15.59 13.09 10.34
CA LEU A 391 16.07 14.10 11.30
C LEU A 391 15.39 13.99 12.67
N ALA A 392 14.07 13.75 12.72
CA ALA A 392 13.34 13.60 13.98
C ALA A 392 13.60 12.27 14.70
N LEU A 393 14.07 11.25 13.97
CA LEU A 393 14.36 9.91 14.48
C LEU A 393 15.84 9.77 14.86
N VAL A 394 16.73 9.83 13.87
CA VAL A 394 18.07 9.25 13.98
C VAL A 394 19.02 10.10 14.84
N ALA A 395 18.70 11.39 15.06
CA ALA A 395 19.39 12.21 16.05
C ALA A 395 19.29 11.65 17.49
N ARG A 396 18.18 10.97 17.81
CA ARG A 396 17.90 10.37 19.15
C ARG A 396 18.16 8.86 19.23
N LEU A 397 18.32 8.17 18.09
CA LEU A 397 18.52 6.72 18.04
C LEU A 397 20.02 6.38 18.06
N ARG A 398 20.49 5.70 19.12
CA ARG A 398 21.87 5.27 19.28
C ARG A 398 21.94 3.84 19.78
N HIS A 399 22.12 2.89 18.86
CA HIS A 399 22.33 1.48 19.16
C HIS A 399 23.27 0.84 18.13
N ARG A 400 24.13 -0.09 18.56
CA ARG A 400 25.16 -0.75 17.72
C ARG A 400 24.61 -1.38 16.43
N ASN A 401 23.38 -1.91 16.48
CA ASN A 401 22.73 -2.56 15.33
C ASN A 401 21.85 -1.61 14.50
N LEU A 402 22.03 -0.29 14.62
CA LEU A 402 21.51 0.71 13.68
C LEU A 402 22.69 1.42 12.99
N VAL A 403 22.44 2.01 11.82
CA VAL A 403 23.36 2.97 11.18
C VAL A 403 23.21 4.33 11.85
N ARG A 404 24.32 4.91 12.29
CA ARG A 404 24.38 6.24 12.93
C ARG A 404 24.34 7.35 11.88
N LEU A 405 23.41 8.31 12.06
CA LEU A 405 23.49 9.62 11.42
C LEU A 405 24.62 10.43 12.07
N VAL A 406 25.52 10.97 11.25
CA VAL A 406 26.63 11.86 11.61
C VAL A 406 26.17 13.32 11.57
N GLY A 407 25.39 13.70 10.55
CA GLY A 407 24.87 15.05 10.39
C GLY A 407 24.00 15.23 9.15
N VAL A 408 23.62 16.48 8.86
CA VAL A 408 22.75 16.86 7.74
C VAL A 408 23.22 18.13 7.05
N CYS A 409 22.85 18.32 5.78
CA CYS A 409 23.07 19.56 5.05
C CYS A 409 21.80 19.99 4.30
N LEU A 410 21.37 21.24 4.52
CA LEU A 410 20.16 21.85 3.95
C LEU A 410 20.46 23.09 3.09
N GLU A 411 21.74 23.36 2.84
CA GLU A 411 22.22 24.55 2.15
C GLU A 411 22.03 24.47 0.63
N GLN A 412 21.99 25.63 -0.05
CA GLN A 412 22.06 25.73 -1.53
C GLN A 412 21.03 24.87 -2.30
N GLN A 413 19.87 24.56 -1.69
CA GLN A 413 18.87 23.62 -2.19
C GLN A 413 19.36 22.16 -2.36
N GLU A 414 20.44 21.78 -1.69
CA GLU A 414 20.75 20.38 -1.41
C GLU A 414 19.96 19.88 -0.19
N ARG A 415 19.77 18.57 -0.10
CA ARG A 415 19.18 17.89 1.05
C ARG A 415 19.98 16.60 1.26
N LEU A 416 20.98 16.66 2.14
CA LEU A 416 21.93 15.58 2.35
C LEU A 416 21.76 15.02 3.77
N LEU A 417 21.69 13.70 3.86
CA LEU A 417 21.80 12.95 5.11
C LEU A 417 23.17 12.29 5.12
N VAL A 418 23.94 12.48 6.19
CA VAL A 418 25.32 12.01 6.32
C VAL A 418 25.37 10.96 7.42
N TYR A 419 25.75 9.74 7.07
CA TYR A 419 25.86 8.60 7.98
C TYR A 419 27.30 8.13 8.11
N GLU A 420 27.59 7.30 9.10
CA GLU A 420 28.84 6.54 9.16
C GLU A 420 28.97 5.60 7.93
N PHE A 421 30.16 5.47 7.37
CA PHE A 421 30.40 4.51 6.29
C PHE A 421 30.42 3.08 6.85
N VAL A 422 29.70 2.16 6.19
CA VAL A 422 29.55 0.77 6.61
C VAL A 422 30.13 -0.15 5.52
N PRO A 423 31.31 -0.79 5.74
CA PRO A 423 32.19 -1.19 4.64
C PRO A 423 31.75 -2.44 3.86
N ASN A 424 31.09 -3.42 4.49
CA ASN A 424 30.83 -4.71 3.82
C ASN A 424 29.58 -4.72 2.93
N ARG A 425 28.91 -3.56 2.78
CA ARG A 425 27.67 -3.31 2.01
C ARG A 425 26.42 -3.94 2.65
N SER A 426 25.33 -3.99 1.89
CA SER A 426 24.04 -4.54 2.31
C SER A 426 24.02 -6.07 2.30
N LEU A 427 23.17 -6.65 3.16
CA LEU A 427 23.03 -8.10 3.34
C LEU A 427 22.51 -8.79 2.08
N ASP A 428 21.65 -8.16 1.28
CA ASP A 428 21.14 -8.74 0.04
C ASP A 428 22.24 -8.96 -1.02
N LEU A 429 23.21 -8.06 -1.11
CA LEU A 429 24.39 -8.20 -1.98
C LEU A 429 25.35 -9.29 -1.49
N VAL A 430 25.36 -9.59 -0.19
CA VAL A 430 26.22 -10.62 0.41
C VAL A 430 25.55 -12.00 0.43
N LEU A 431 24.22 -12.05 0.47
CA LEU A 431 23.42 -13.27 0.53
C LEU A 431 22.96 -13.77 -0.86
N PHE A 432 22.72 -12.86 -1.81
CA PHE A 432 22.21 -13.18 -3.15
C PHE A 432 23.07 -12.67 -4.32
N GLY A 433 24.15 -11.94 -4.03
CA GLY A 433 25.02 -11.37 -5.06
C GLY A 433 25.86 -12.43 -5.78
N THR A 434 26.17 -12.19 -7.04
CA THR A 434 27.06 -13.04 -7.87
C THR A 434 28.55 -12.70 -7.69
N ASP A 435 28.90 -11.89 -6.70
CA ASP A 435 30.29 -11.54 -6.38
C ASP A 435 31.05 -12.78 -5.87
N THR A 436 32.34 -12.89 -6.21
CA THR A 436 33.19 -14.04 -5.82
C THR A 436 33.67 -13.96 -4.35
N ARG A 437 32.76 -13.67 -3.42
CA ARG A 437 33.00 -13.61 -1.97
C ARG A 437 32.82 -15.00 -1.36
N GLU A 438 33.43 -15.22 -0.19
CA GLU A 438 33.13 -16.41 0.61
C GLU A 438 31.68 -16.33 1.14
N PRO A 439 30.88 -17.41 1.08
CA PRO A 439 29.52 -17.42 1.62
C PRO A 439 29.48 -17.17 3.12
N LEU A 440 28.40 -16.54 3.61
CA LEU A 440 28.19 -16.35 5.04
C LEU A 440 28.12 -17.71 5.77
N SER A 441 28.99 -17.90 6.76
CA SER A 441 28.93 -19.07 7.66
C SER A 441 27.67 -19.06 8.51
N TRP A 442 27.27 -20.21 9.06
CA TRP A 442 26.11 -20.27 9.94
C TRP A 442 26.23 -19.32 11.14
N GLU A 443 27.42 -19.24 11.75
CA GLU A 443 27.68 -18.35 12.88
C GLU A 443 27.46 -16.87 12.51
N GLN A 444 27.90 -16.46 11.32
CA GLN A 444 27.65 -15.11 10.80
C GLN A 444 26.17 -14.87 10.54
N ARG A 445 25.46 -15.80 9.88
CA ARG A 445 24.02 -15.73 9.62
C ARG A 445 23.21 -15.61 10.91
N TYR A 446 23.54 -16.42 11.91
CA TYR A 446 22.89 -16.42 13.22
C TYR A 446 23.18 -15.12 14.00
N ARG A 447 24.42 -14.62 13.97
CA ARG A 447 24.81 -13.31 14.54
C ARG A 447 24.05 -12.16 13.87
N ILE A 448 23.85 -12.23 12.56
CA ILE A 448 23.07 -11.27 11.77
C ILE A 448 21.58 -11.31 12.19
N ILE A 449 20.96 -12.49 12.27
CA ILE A 449 19.57 -12.65 12.73
C ILE A 449 19.39 -12.04 14.15
N ASN A 450 20.29 -12.36 15.08
CA ASN A 450 20.23 -11.88 16.47
C ASN A 450 20.49 -10.36 16.57
N GLY A 451 21.42 -9.82 15.78
CA GLY A 451 21.71 -8.39 15.72
C GLY A 451 20.57 -7.56 15.13
N ILE A 452 19.91 -8.03 14.07
CA ILE A 452 18.71 -7.39 13.52
C ILE A 452 17.59 -7.41 14.57
N ALA A 453 17.36 -8.56 15.23
CA ALA A 453 16.32 -8.68 16.26
C ALA A 453 16.51 -7.69 17.42
N ARG A 454 17.76 -7.50 17.89
CA ARG A 454 18.13 -6.49 18.89
C ARG A 454 17.97 -5.06 18.38
N GLY A 455 18.28 -4.81 17.10
CA GLY A 455 18.05 -3.50 16.46
C GLY A 455 16.57 -3.11 16.46
N LEU A 456 15.68 -4.07 16.16
CA LEU A 456 14.23 -3.86 16.19
C LEU A 456 13.68 -3.77 17.62
N GLN A 457 14.13 -4.62 18.56
CA GLN A 457 13.76 -4.49 19.97
C GLN A 457 14.07 -3.09 20.49
N TYR A 458 15.27 -2.56 20.17
CA TYR A 458 15.63 -1.20 20.56
C TYR A 458 14.62 -0.17 20.01
N LEU A 459 14.29 -0.23 18.71
CA LEU A 459 13.32 0.68 18.07
C LEU A 459 11.89 0.54 18.63
N HIS A 460 11.48 -0.67 19.01
CA HIS A 460 10.10 -1.01 19.37
C HIS A 460 9.81 -0.84 20.87
N GLU A 461 10.81 -1.04 21.72
CA GLU A 461 10.65 -1.31 23.16
C GLU A 461 11.64 -0.51 24.04
N ASP A 462 12.92 -0.40 23.67
CA ASP A 462 13.96 0.18 24.55
C ASP A 462 14.29 1.68 24.28
N SER A 463 13.98 2.23 23.09
CA SER A 463 14.29 3.62 22.75
C SER A 463 13.29 4.64 23.31
N GLN A 464 13.75 5.88 23.57
CA GLN A 464 12.93 6.97 24.14
C GLN A 464 11.64 7.25 23.35
N LEU A 465 11.71 7.06 22.03
CA LEU A 465 10.60 7.10 21.09
C LEU A 465 10.35 5.66 20.62
N LYS A 466 9.08 5.29 20.47
CA LYS A 466 8.69 4.03 19.83
C LYS A 466 8.65 4.23 18.32
N VAL A 467 9.33 3.41 17.56
CA VAL A 467 9.55 3.60 16.12
C VAL A 467 9.15 2.35 15.34
N VAL A 468 8.36 2.52 14.27
CA VAL A 468 8.05 1.43 13.31
C VAL A 468 8.77 1.75 11.99
N HIS A 469 9.54 0.79 11.47
CA HIS A 469 10.45 0.95 10.33
C HIS A 469 9.72 0.97 8.97
N ARG A 470 8.74 0.07 8.79
CA ARG A 470 7.82 -0.03 7.62
C ARG A 470 8.45 -0.40 6.27
N ASP A 471 9.77 -0.28 6.10
CA ASP A 471 10.51 -0.81 4.94
C ASP A 471 11.76 -1.57 5.41
N LEU A 472 11.54 -2.61 6.22
CA LEU A 472 12.60 -3.52 6.67
C LEU A 472 12.78 -4.66 5.66
N LYS A 473 14.00 -4.84 5.17
CA LYS A 473 14.36 -5.81 4.11
C LYS A 473 15.87 -6.02 4.05
N ALA A 474 16.34 -7.09 3.40
CA ALA A 474 17.76 -7.44 3.36
C ALA A 474 18.66 -6.32 2.78
N SER A 475 18.20 -5.53 1.80
CA SER A 475 18.98 -4.39 1.27
C SER A 475 19.17 -3.24 2.25
N ASN A 476 18.32 -3.15 3.28
CA ASN A 476 18.35 -2.09 4.29
C ASN A 476 19.12 -2.52 5.56
N ILE A 477 19.71 -3.72 5.57
CA ILE A 477 20.64 -4.18 6.60
C ILE A 477 22.06 -4.06 6.05
N LEU A 478 22.86 -3.12 6.57
CA LEU A 478 24.27 -2.99 6.23
C LEU A 478 25.15 -3.82 7.16
N LEU A 479 26.32 -4.26 6.71
CA LEU A 479 27.26 -5.08 7.47
C LEU A 479 28.54 -4.31 7.81
N ASP A 480 28.89 -4.22 9.09
CA ASP A 480 30.13 -3.60 9.54
C ASP A 480 31.37 -4.47 9.29
N VAL A 481 32.55 -3.99 9.70
CA VAL A 481 33.84 -4.67 9.47
C VAL A 481 33.93 -6.06 10.13
N GLU A 482 33.15 -6.32 11.18
CA GLU A 482 33.05 -7.61 11.88
C GLU A 482 31.88 -8.49 11.38
N MET A 483 31.18 -8.04 10.33
CA MET A 483 29.94 -8.60 9.80
C MET A 483 28.75 -8.53 10.77
N ASN A 484 28.73 -7.58 11.71
CA ASN A 484 27.54 -7.29 12.50
C ASN A 484 26.53 -6.48 11.66
N PRO A 485 25.22 -6.70 11.84
CA PRO A 485 24.18 -6.00 11.10
C PRO A 485 23.87 -4.61 11.69
N LYS A 486 23.61 -3.65 10.79
CA LYS A 486 23.12 -2.30 11.08
C LYS A 486 21.89 -1.98 10.23
N ILE A 487 20.74 -1.76 10.87
CA ILE A 487 19.49 -1.35 10.21
C ILE A 487 19.63 0.10 9.70
N SER A 488 19.14 0.36 8.48
CA SER A 488 19.27 1.63 7.76
C SER A 488 17.99 2.01 6.98
N ASP A 489 17.96 3.26 6.49
CA ASP A 489 16.87 3.87 5.72
C ASP A 489 15.57 4.09 6.52
N PHE A 490 15.59 5.09 7.39
CA PHE A 490 14.47 5.47 8.26
C PHE A 490 13.50 6.44 7.57
N GLY A 491 13.68 6.76 6.29
CA GLY A 491 12.85 7.73 5.55
C GLY A 491 11.35 7.43 5.60
N LEU A 492 10.97 6.15 5.61
CA LEU A 492 9.57 5.71 5.69
C LEU A 492 9.09 5.42 7.13
N ALA A 493 9.99 5.44 8.12
CA ALA A 493 9.70 5.07 9.50
C ALA A 493 8.79 6.09 10.20
N ARG A 494 8.15 5.69 11.31
CA ARG A 494 7.15 6.50 12.01
C ARG A 494 7.29 6.39 13.53
N ILE A 495 7.26 7.55 14.19
CA ILE A 495 7.19 7.68 15.66
C ILE A 495 5.77 7.37 16.12
N PHE A 496 5.65 6.53 17.14
CA PHE A 496 4.42 6.24 17.87
C PHE A 496 4.44 6.95 19.23
N GLY A 497 3.27 7.42 19.68
CA GLY A 497 3.10 7.81 21.09
C GLY A 497 3.31 6.60 22.02
N ARG A 498 3.65 6.83 23.31
CA ARG A 498 3.95 5.74 24.25
C ARG A 498 2.84 4.69 24.34
N ASP A 499 1.59 5.14 24.41
CA ASP A 499 0.40 4.28 24.49
C ASP A 499 -0.07 3.76 23.12
N GLN A 500 0.57 4.18 22.02
CA GLN A 500 0.15 3.81 20.67
C GLN A 500 0.67 2.42 20.30
N THR A 501 -0.27 1.52 19.97
CA THR A 501 0.01 0.14 19.58
C THR A 501 0.05 -0.05 18.06
N GLN A 502 -0.74 0.72 17.31
CA GLN A 502 -0.88 0.65 15.86
C GLN A 502 -1.22 2.03 15.25
N ALA A 503 -1.10 2.13 13.93
CA ALA A 503 -1.52 3.28 13.13
C ALA A 503 -2.08 2.82 11.78
N VAL A 504 -2.81 3.70 11.10
CA VAL A 504 -3.40 3.43 9.77
C VAL A 504 -2.94 4.50 8.80
N THR A 505 -2.74 4.16 7.52
CA THR A 505 -2.39 5.08 6.44
C THR A 505 -3.16 4.75 5.17
N SER A 506 -3.66 5.78 4.46
CA SER A 506 -4.22 5.62 3.11
C SER A 506 -3.13 5.39 2.04
N ARG A 507 -1.86 5.62 2.39
CA ARG A 507 -0.70 5.41 1.53
C ARG A 507 0.18 4.30 2.11
N VAL A 508 0.06 3.09 1.57
CA VAL A 508 1.00 1.99 1.80
C VAL A 508 2.32 2.30 1.09
N VAL A 509 3.44 2.10 1.79
CA VAL A 509 4.82 2.35 1.31
C VAL A 509 5.77 1.34 1.92
N GLY A 510 6.83 1.00 1.19
CA GLY A 510 7.76 -0.08 1.50
C GLY A 510 7.68 -1.21 0.46
N THR A 511 8.45 -2.27 0.66
CA THR A 511 8.78 -3.24 -0.40
C THR A 511 7.90 -4.49 -0.36
N TYR A 512 7.11 -4.73 -1.43
CA TYR A 512 6.34 -5.97 -1.63
C TYR A 512 7.22 -7.22 -1.37
N GLY A 513 6.63 -8.29 -0.83
CA GLY A 513 7.35 -9.47 -0.31
C GLY A 513 7.77 -9.35 1.16
N TYR A 514 8.06 -8.15 1.67
CA TYR A 514 8.34 -7.92 3.10
C TYR A 514 7.16 -7.30 3.87
N LEU A 515 6.18 -6.72 3.17
CA LEU A 515 5.04 -6.05 3.80
C LEU A 515 4.03 -7.06 4.37
N ALA A 516 3.62 -6.82 5.62
CA ALA A 516 2.66 -7.66 6.33
C ALA A 516 1.24 -7.61 5.72
N PRO A 517 0.44 -8.68 5.75
CA PRO A 517 -0.90 -8.73 5.15
C PRO A 517 -1.84 -7.62 5.63
N GLU A 518 -1.86 -7.31 6.93
CA GLU A 518 -2.70 -6.23 7.47
C GLU A 518 -2.28 -4.84 6.97
N TYR A 519 -1.00 -4.66 6.66
CA TYR A 519 -0.47 -3.41 6.15
C TYR A 519 -0.76 -3.25 4.66
N LEU A 520 -0.62 -4.33 3.88
CA LEU A 520 -1.01 -4.38 2.47
C LEU A 520 -2.51 -4.17 2.27
N MET A 521 -3.34 -4.89 3.03
CA MET A 521 -4.80 -4.93 2.83
C MET A 521 -5.54 -3.73 3.44
N ARG A 522 -4.98 -3.09 4.48
CA ARG A 522 -5.71 -2.11 5.32
C ARG A 522 -4.94 -0.81 5.57
N GLY A 523 -3.66 -0.76 5.20
CA GLY A 523 -2.77 0.32 5.63
C GLY A 523 -2.47 0.31 7.13
N ASN A 524 -2.83 -0.74 7.87
CA ASN A 524 -2.54 -0.87 9.30
C ASN A 524 -1.07 -1.23 9.48
N TYR A 525 -0.29 -0.42 10.20
CA TYR A 525 1.09 -0.72 10.54
C TYR A 525 1.35 -0.63 12.04
N SER A 526 2.25 -1.47 12.52
CA SER A 526 2.64 -1.57 13.93
C SER A 526 4.02 -2.24 14.06
N VAL A 527 4.53 -2.35 15.28
CA VAL A 527 5.71 -3.18 15.60
C VAL A 527 5.55 -4.64 15.14
N LYS A 528 4.32 -5.17 15.06
CA LYS A 528 4.02 -6.53 14.54
C LYS A 528 4.11 -6.62 13.02
N SER A 529 4.08 -5.49 12.31
CA SER A 529 4.26 -5.43 10.85
C SER A 529 5.74 -5.46 10.50
N ASP A 530 6.59 -4.75 11.25
CA ASP A 530 8.06 -4.91 11.18
C ASP A 530 8.48 -6.34 11.57
N ALA A 531 7.83 -6.95 12.57
CA ALA A 531 8.11 -8.33 12.97
C ALA A 531 7.83 -9.34 11.84
N PHE A 532 6.80 -9.10 11.00
CA PHE A 532 6.56 -9.89 9.80
C PHE A 532 7.71 -9.75 8.80
N SER A 533 8.14 -8.53 8.51
CA SER A 533 9.29 -8.25 7.62
C SER A 533 10.59 -8.89 8.13
N PHE A 534 10.79 -8.92 9.45
CA PHE A 534 11.88 -9.65 10.09
C PHE A 534 11.75 -11.17 9.87
N GLY A 535 10.55 -11.75 10.03
CA GLY A 535 10.30 -13.16 9.76
C GLY A 535 10.65 -13.58 8.34
N VAL A 536 10.29 -12.76 7.34
CA VAL A 536 10.70 -12.95 5.94
C VAL A 536 12.23 -12.98 5.82
N MET A 537 12.94 -11.99 6.36
CA MET A 537 14.40 -11.95 6.32
C MET A 537 15.07 -13.14 7.02
N VAL A 538 14.51 -13.65 8.12
CA VAL A 538 15.06 -14.86 8.78
C VAL A 538 15.01 -16.07 7.84
N LEU A 539 13.89 -16.25 7.13
CA LEU A 539 13.75 -17.36 6.17
C LEU A 539 14.65 -17.16 4.94
N GLU A 540 14.82 -15.92 4.47
CA GLU A 540 15.83 -15.60 3.44
C GLU A 540 17.26 -15.97 3.88
N ILE A 541 17.67 -15.53 5.07
CA ILE A 541 19.03 -15.74 5.62
C ILE A 541 19.33 -17.23 5.80
N VAL A 542 18.36 -18.03 6.26
CA VAL A 542 18.55 -19.48 6.47
C VAL A 542 18.61 -20.25 5.14
N THR A 543 17.74 -19.90 4.18
CA THR A 543 17.60 -20.67 2.93
C THR A 543 18.54 -20.23 1.81
N GLY A 544 19.10 -19.01 1.89
CA GLY A 544 19.83 -18.38 0.78
C GLY A 544 18.94 -17.96 -0.40
N ARG A 545 17.60 -18.10 -0.27
CA ARG A 545 16.63 -17.82 -1.32
C ARG A 545 15.99 -16.46 -1.07
N LYS A 546 16.01 -15.59 -2.08
CA LYS A 546 15.36 -14.28 -2.02
C LYS A 546 13.84 -14.44 -2.06
N ASN A 547 13.11 -13.68 -1.24
CA ASN A 547 11.66 -13.67 -1.29
C ASN A 547 11.15 -12.85 -2.50
N ASN A 548 11.13 -13.49 -3.66
CA ASN A 548 10.56 -12.94 -4.89
C ASN A 548 9.03 -12.95 -4.80
N GLY A 549 8.44 -11.95 -4.14
CA GLY A 549 7.00 -11.72 -4.00
C GLY A 549 6.25 -11.40 -5.29
N SER A 550 6.74 -11.88 -6.44
CA SER A 550 6.21 -11.72 -7.79
C SER A 550 6.50 -12.92 -8.72
N SER A 551 7.22 -13.98 -8.28
CA SER A 551 7.62 -15.07 -9.17
C SER A 551 6.82 -16.37 -8.97
N HIS A 552 5.78 -16.59 -9.76
CA HIS A 552 5.01 -17.85 -9.76
C HIS A 552 5.78 -19.11 -10.22
N LYS A 553 7.06 -18.98 -10.62
CA LYS A 553 7.86 -20.07 -11.24
C LYS A 553 8.81 -20.80 -10.28
N SER A 554 8.82 -20.39 -9.01
CA SER A 554 9.25 -21.17 -7.84
C SER A 554 8.30 -20.80 -6.71
N GLY A 555 7.86 -21.77 -5.89
CA GLY A 555 6.90 -21.48 -4.82
C GLY A 555 7.35 -20.30 -3.95
N ASP A 556 6.40 -19.43 -3.57
CA ASP A 556 6.62 -18.34 -2.61
C ASP A 556 7.45 -18.85 -1.42
N LEU A 557 8.44 -18.07 -0.95
CA LEU A 557 9.37 -18.54 0.06
C LEU A 557 8.63 -18.96 1.33
N LEU A 558 7.56 -18.25 1.71
CA LEU A 558 6.78 -18.55 2.90
C LEU A 558 5.97 -19.85 2.72
N THR A 559 5.36 -20.03 1.55
CA THR A 559 4.66 -21.27 1.15
C THR A 559 5.62 -22.47 1.11
N THR A 560 6.78 -22.34 0.47
CA THR A 560 7.77 -23.41 0.35
C THR A 560 8.30 -23.83 1.73
N VAL A 561 8.65 -22.86 2.59
CA VAL A 561 9.08 -23.14 3.97
C VAL A 561 7.95 -23.79 4.78
N TRP A 562 6.71 -23.36 4.59
CA TRP A 562 5.56 -23.94 5.27
C TRP A 562 5.26 -25.38 4.83
N GLU A 563 5.34 -25.69 3.54
CA GLU A 563 5.13 -27.05 3.01
C GLU A 563 6.20 -28.03 3.55
N HIS A 564 7.47 -27.62 3.57
CA HIS A 564 8.53 -28.42 4.21
C HIS A 564 8.36 -28.48 5.74
N TRP A 565 7.77 -27.48 6.39
CA TRP A 565 7.50 -27.50 7.84
C TRP A 565 6.38 -28.49 8.19
N GLU A 566 5.29 -28.53 7.43
CA GLU A 566 4.23 -29.55 7.59
C GLU A 566 4.74 -30.96 7.24
N ALA A 567 5.69 -31.09 6.29
CA ALA A 567 6.31 -32.37 5.93
C ALA A 567 7.46 -32.82 6.87
N GLY A 568 7.97 -31.94 7.73
CA GLY A 568 9.14 -32.21 8.57
C GLY A 568 10.50 -32.20 7.84
N THR A 569 10.56 -31.68 6.61
CA THR A 569 11.72 -31.71 5.71
C THR A 569 12.44 -30.35 5.55
N VAL A 570 12.29 -29.44 6.51
CA VAL A 570 12.88 -28.08 6.45
C VAL A 570 14.41 -28.04 6.38
N ALA A 571 15.11 -29.10 6.80
CA ALA A 571 16.56 -29.25 6.61
C ALA A 571 16.98 -29.23 5.13
N GLU A 572 16.09 -29.61 4.20
CA GLU A 572 16.31 -29.58 2.75
C GLU A 572 16.26 -28.17 2.14
N LEU A 573 15.73 -27.18 2.89
CA LEU A 573 15.64 -25.80 2.43
C LEU A 573 16.84 -24.94 2.82
N VAL A 574 17.70 -25.44 3.71
CA VAL A 574 18.89 -24.75 4.21
C VAL A 574 19.85 -24.48 3.07
N ASP A 575 20.47 -23.30 3.07
CA ASP A 575 21.36 -22.84 2.00
C ASP A 575 22.50 -23.85 1.70
N PRO A 576 22.57 -24.43 0.48
CA PRO A 576 23.61 -25.40 0.11
C PRO A 576 25.05 -24.85 0.25
N SER A 577 25.26 -23.53 0.20
CA SER A 577 26.56 -22.90 0.41
C SER A 577 27.11 -23.08 1.83
N LEU A 578 26.28 -23.46 2.80
CA LEU A 578 26.71 -23.85 4.15
C LEU A 578 27.37 -25.25 4.22
N GLY A 579 27.38 -26.01 3.12
CA GLY A 579 28.17 -27.25 2.99
C GLY A 579 27.80 -28.38 3.96
N GLY A 580 26.63 -28.32 4.58
CA GLY A 580 26.21 -29.26 5.65
C GLY A 580 26.85 -29.01 7.01
N SER A 581 27.59 -27.91 7.20
CA SER A 581 28.31 -27.59 8.44
C SER A 581 27.55 -26.56 9.31
N PHE A 582 26.40 -26.96 9.83
CA PHE A 582 25.57 -26.13 10.71
C PHE A 582 24.97 -26.94 11.88
N PRO A 583 24.73 -26.34 13.06
CA PRO A 583 23.97 -26.97 14.14
C PRO A 583 22.48 -27.00 13.74
N GLU A 584 21.97 -28.18 13.42
CA GLU A 584 20.59 -28.37 12.93
C GLU A 584 19.54 -27.78 13.90
N GLY A 585 19.76 -27.89 15.21
CA GLY A 585 18.89 -27.30 16.23
C GLY A 585 18.73 -25.78 16.11
N ASP A 586 19.83 -25.04 15.91
CA ASP A 586 19.80 -23.59 15.70
C ASP A 586 19.03 -23.21 14.43
N VAL A 587 19.24 -23.99 13.36
CA VAL A 587 18.62 -23.76 12.06
C VAL A 587 17.11 -23.98 12.12
N LEU A 588 16.68 -25.12 12.70
CA LEU A 588 15.27 -25.41 12.97
C LEU A 588 14.64 -24.32 13.86
N ARG A 589 15.36 -23.86 14.89
CA ARG A 589 14.91 -22.79 15.79
C ARG A 589 14.74 -21.46 15.05
N CYS A 590 15.67 -21.09 14.16
CA CYS A 590 15.53 -19.91 13.31
C CYS A 590 14.33 -20.01 12.35
N ILE A 591 14.11 -21.16 11.69
CA ILE A 591 12.95 -21.35 10.81
C ILE A 591 11.63 -21.26 11.59
N HIS A 592 11.56 -21.89 12.78
CA HIS A 592 10.41 -21.84 13.69
C HIS A 592 10.09 -20.38 14.09
N ILE A 593 11.11 -19.62 14.50
CA ILE A 593 10.96 -18.20 14.85
C ILE A 593 10.54 -17.36 13.63
N GLY A 594 11.10 -17.63 12.44
CA GLY A 594 10.70 -17.01 11.18
C GLY A 594 9.22 -17.23 10.87
N LEU A 595 8.74 -18.47 10.98
CA LEU A 595 7.33 -18.84 10.82
C LEU A 595 6.41 -18.16 11.85
N LEU A 596 6.82 -18.11 13.14
CA LEU A 596 6.08 -17.38 14.18
C LEU A 596 6.02 -15.87 13.91
N CYS A 597 7.01 -15.31 13.20
CA CYS A 597 7.00 -13.91 12.78
C CYS A 597 6.11 -13.64 11.55
N VAL A 598 5.97 -14.57 10.60
CA VAL A 598 5.12 -14.39 9.39
C VAL A 598 3.65 -14.83 9.54
N GLN A 599 3.14 -14.97 10.77
CA GLN A 599 1.75 -15.34 11.03
C GLN A 599 0.75 -14.34 10.42
N GLY A 600 -0.39 -14.84 9.93
CA GLY A 600 -1.42 -13.98 9.33
C GLY A 600 -2.00 -12.95 10.30
N ASP A 601 -2.36 -13.38 11.51
CA ASP A 601 -2.80 -12.47 12.58
C ASP A 601 -1.61 -11.74 13.22
N PRO A 602 -1.58 -10.39 13.23
CA PRO A 602 -0.57 -9.60 13.93
C PRO A 602 -0.52 -9.86 15.44
N ALA A 603 -1.61 -10.30 16.09
CA ALA A 603 -1.60 -10.61 17.51
C ALA A 603 -0.75 -11.87 17.82
N ALA A 604 -0.84 -12.91 16.97
CA ALA A 604 -0.10 -14.16 17.09
C ALA A 604 1.42 -14.03 16.89
N ARG A 605 1.90 -13.00 16.16
CA ARG A 605 3.34 -12.74 15.99
C ARG A 605 4.01 -12.37 17.32
N PRO A 606 5.25 -12.80 17.62
CA PRO A 606 5.96 -12.35 18.82
C PRO A 606 6.30 -10.85 18.78
N VAL A 607 6.62 -10.27 19.94
CA VAL A 607 7.32 -8.97 20.04
C VAL A 607 8.84 -9.20 20.00
N MET A 608 9.63 -8.16 19.71
CA MET A 608 11.04 -8.35 19.37
C MET A 608 11.90 -8.72 20.59
N SER A 609 11.58 -8.27 21.79
CA SER A 609 12.18 -8.79 23.04
C SER A 609 11.93 -10.29 23.25
N SER A 610 10.75 -10.78 22.87
CA SER A 610 10.43 -12.21 22.87
C SER A 610 11.26 -12.95 21.82
N VAL A 611 11.39 -12.42 20.61
CA VAL A 611 12.26 -12.99 19.55
C VAL A 611 13.72 -13.07 20.01
N VAL A 612 14.27 -12.01 20.62
CA VAL A 612 15.64 -11.99 21.14
C VAL A 612 15.84 -13.03 22.25
N THR A 613 14.83 -13.24 23.10
CA THR A 613 14.86 -14.26 24.16
C THR A 613 14.75 -15.68 23.59
N MET A 614 13.86 -15.88 22.60
CA MET A 614 13.72 -17.15 21.86
C MET A 614 15.03 -17.54 21.18
N LEU A 615 15.68 -16.61 20.47
CA LEU A 615 17.01 -16.83 19.88
C LEU A 615 18.04 -17.14 20.96
N GLY A 616 18.11 -16.34 22.03
CA GLY A 616 19.17 -16.42 23.04
C GLY A 616 19.10 -17.60 24.02
N THR A 617 18.04 -18.41 24.05
CA THR A 617 17.87 -19.51 25.02
C THR A 617 17.09 -20.71 24.46
N ASP A 618 17.65 -21.91 24.56
CA ASP A 618 16.99 -23.16 24.13
C ASP A 618 15.86 -23.62 25.06
N THR A 619 15.88 -23.15 26.32
CA THR A 619 14.90 -23.50 27.35
C THR A 619 13.50 -22.91 27.12
N VAL A 620 13.36 -21.96 26.19
CA VAL A 620 12.06 -21.38 25.82
C VAL A 620 11.36 -22.30 24.82
N THR A 621 10.28 -22.95 25.30
CA THR A 621 9.33 -23.70 24.47
C THR A 621 8.64 -22.76 23.49
N LEU A 622 8.84 -23.01 22.19
CA LEU A 622 8.18 -22.26 21.13
C LEU A 622 6.78 -22.84 20.86
N GLN A 623 5.78 -21.98 20.68
CA GLN A 623 4.43 -22.41 20.27
C GLN A 623 4.46 -22.91 18.82
N ALA A 624 3.61 -23.87 18.47
CA ALA A 624 3.48 -24.31 17.08
C ALA A 624 2.99 -23.15 16.19
N PRO A 625 3.68 -22.83 15.08
CA PRO A 625 3.22 -21.78 14.16
C PRO A 625 1.98 -22.27 13.42
N SER A 626 1.05 -21.36 13.13
CA SER A 626 -0.02 -21.60 12.15
C SER A 626 0.44 -21.18 10.75
N LYS A 627 -0.42 -21.39 9.74
CA LYS A 627 -0.07 -21.13 8.34
C LYS A 627 0.22 -19.64 8.09
N PRO A 628 1.30 -19.28 7.37
CA PRO A 628 1.61 -17.90 7.01
C PRO A 628 0.45 -17.21 6.26
N GLY A 629 0.30 -15.90 6.48
CA GLY A 629 -0.87 -15.12 6.06
C GLY A 629 -1.03 -14.82 4.56
N PHE A 630 -0.53 -15.68 3.68
CA PHE A 630 -0.43 -15.43 2.23
C PHE A 630 -0.92 -16.59 1.34
N PHE A 631 -1.59 -17.59 1.91
CA PHE A 631 -1.88 -18.83 1.17
C PHE A 631 -3.06 -18.72 0.20
N ALA A 632 -2.79 -18.89 -1.09
CA ALA A 632 -3.80 -19.17 -2.11
C ALA A 632 -4.11 -20.68 -2.14
N THR A 633 -5.29 -21.08 -1.67
CA THR A 633 -5.69 -22.49 -1.60
C THR A 633 -5.98 -23.06 -2.99
N LYS A 634 -5.20 -24.07 -3.44
CA LYS A 634 -5.62 -24.95 -4.53
C LYS A 634 -6.84 -25.78 -4.08
N SER A 635 -7.85 -25.88 -4.93
CA SER A 635 -9.06 -26.66 -4.65
C SER A 635 -8.79 -28.17 -4.76
N GLY A 636 -9.54 -28.96 -3.99
CA GLY A 636 -9.22 -30.34 -3.63
C GLY A 636 -8.98 -31.32 -4.78
N THR A 637 -7.90 -32.11 -4.62
CA THR A 637 -7.74 -33.40 -5.30
C THR A 637 -8.88 -34.33 -4.87
N SER A 638 -9.81 -34.62 -5.78
CA SER A 638 -10.90 -35.56 -5.51
C SER A 638 -10.37 -36.99 -5.44
N THR A 639 -10.28 -37.55 -4.23
CA THR A 639 -9.94 -38.97 -4.02
C THR A 639 -11.13 -39.84 -4.39
N THR A 640 -11.14 -40.32 -5.64
CA THR A 640 -12.12 -41.32 -6.10
C THR A 640 -11.94 -42.64 -5.35
N VAL A 641 -12.83 -42.89 -4.39
CA VAL A 641 -12.94 -44.19 -3.72
C VAL A 641 -13.49 -45.21 -4.73
N SER A 642 -12.66 -46.19 -5.11
CA SER A 642 -13.11 -47.33 -5.90
C SER A 642 -14.08 -48.19 -5.09
N ALA A 643 -15.37 -48.15 -5.42
CA ALA A 643 -16.35 -49.08 -4.91
C ALA A 643 -16.31 -50.38 -5.74
N ASP A 644 -15.77 -51.44 -5.14
CA ASP A 644 -15.77 -52.78 -5.74
C ASP A 644 -17.20 -53.35 -5.79
N GLY A 645 -17.58 -53.98 -6.90
CA GLY A 645 -18.96 -54.36 -7.18
C GLY A 645 -19.02 -55.60 -8.07
N SER A 646 -19.04 -56.77 -7.44
CA SER A 646 -19.00 -58.07 -8.12
C SER A 646 -20.39 -58.58 -8.56
N ILE A 647 -20.36 -59.53 -9.52
CA ILE A 647 -21.47 -60.26 -10.17
C ILE A 647 -22.02 -59.55 -11.41
#